data_AF-A0A9E7JWT5-F1
#
_entry.id   AF-A0A9E7JWT5-F1
#
_cell.length_a   1.000
_cell.length_b   1.000
_cell.length_c   1.000
_cell.angle_alpha   90.00
_cell.angle_beta   90.00
_cell.angle_gamma   90.00
#
_symmetry.space_group_name_H-M   'P 1'
#
loop_
_entity.id
_entity.type
_entity.pdbx_description
1 polymer ?
#
loop_
_entity_poly.entity_id
_entity_poly.type
_entity_poly.pdbx_seq_one_letter_code
_entity_poly.pdbx_strand_id
1 'polypeptide(L)'
;MLPHKAPALGCPARRRGVTVASASLGLLGSPRVRGDRRCRAGARPTGARVSGDVRIPTRPRGLRCRAMDLHALTRLVRPFRFLILLLCCLIIHHSCFQIHPQCWKRRVKMAVETVVPAKANPAKLGPAANEKDAEKLRFIEEMTTNADAVQEKVLAEILARNAETEYLRRYGLGGVTDRATFKAKVPVVTYEDLQSEIQRIANGDRSAILSAHPISEFLTSSGTSAGERKLMPTIKEELDRRQLLYSLLMPVMNLYVPGLDKGKGLYFLFVKSETKTPGGLKARPVLTSYYKSEHFKSRPYDPYNVYTSPTAAILCADAFQSMYAQMLCGLLQRHDVLRVGAVFASGLLRAIRFLQLHWQELSQDIAAGALTVKITDPSVRAVVSELLKPDPELARLIAVECSKGDWAGIITRIWPNTKYLDVIVTGAMAQYIPTLEYYSEGLPMACTMYASSECYFGLNLKPMCDPSEVSYTIMPNMAYFEFLPHGDCGDGQSHRPGRDKAQLVDLADVEVGKEYELVITTYAGLNRYRVGDILRVSGFYNAAPQFRFVRRKNVLLSIESDKTDESELQKAVETASALLRPYAANVVEYTSHADTKAIPGHYVIYWELLAKDKSASAAEAVGALARDEVMERCCLAMEEALNSVYRQSRVADGSIGPLEIRVVRGGTFEELMDYAISRGASINQYKVPRCVSFPPILELLDSRVVSAHFSPALPRWSPHRSGN
;
A
#
# COMPACT_ATOMS: atom_id res chain seq x y z
N MET A 1 -52.83 -43.53 -12.76
CA MET A 1 -53.51 -43.64 -14.07
C MET A 1 -52.64 -42.93 -15.11
N LEU A 2 -52.18 -43.68 -16.11
CA LEU A 2 -51.48 -43.25 -17.35
C LEU A 2 -52.55 -43.10 -18.49
N PRO A 3 -52.21 -42.83 -19.77
CA PRO A 3 -51.41 -41.74 -20.36
C PRO A 3 -51.96 -41.28 -21.75
N HIS A 4 -51.22 -40.42 -22.49
CA HIS A 4 -50.90 -40.51 -23.94
C HIS A 4 -50.21 -39.22 -24.43
N LYS A 5 -49.30 -39.14 -25.41
CA LYS A 5 -48.44 -40.07 -26.19
C LYS A 5 -47.44 -39.18 -26.97
N ALA A 6 -46.21 -39.65 -27.19
CA ALA A 6 -45.20 -39.06 -28.11
C ALA A 6 -45.47 -39.42 -29.59
N PRO A 7 -44.63 -38.98 -30.56
CA PRO A 7 -43.49 -39.84 -30.95
C PRO A 7 -42.18 -39.11 -31.37
N ALA A 8 -41.12 -39.93 -31.46
CA ALA A 8 -39.73 -39.63 -31.83
C ALA A 8 -39.36 -40.22 -33.21
N LEU A 9 -38.18 -39.85 -33.73
CA LEU A 9 -37.26 -40.59 -34.63
C LEU A 9 -36.09 -39.63 -34.97
N GLY A 10 -34.80 -39.97 -35.01
CA GLY A 10 -34.02 -41.19 -34.81
C GLY A 10 -32.53 -40.85 -35.03
N CYS A 11 -31.64 -41.50 -34.28
CA CYS A 11 -30.19 -41.53 -34.53
C CYS A 11 -29.85 -42.75 -35.41
N PRO A 12 -28.63 -42.82 -35.98
CA PRO A 12 -27.77 -43.91 -35.52
C PRO A 12 -26.30 -43.53 -35.35
N ALA A 13 -25.69 -44.23 -34.39
CA ALA A 13 -24.28 -44.24 -34.04
C ALA A 13 -23.52 -45.39 -34.74
N ARG A 14 -22.19 -45.26 -34.86
CA ARG A 14 -21.12 -46.29 -34.70
C ARG A 14 -19.80 -45.73 -35.27
N ARG A 15 -18.59 -46.19 -34.94
CA ARG A 15 -17.88 -46.69 -33.74
C ARG A 15 -16.47 -47.06 -34.26
N ARG A 16 -15.42 -46.85 -33.44
CA ARG A 16 -14.04 -47.44 -33.52
C ARG A 16 -13.16 -46.91 -34.67
N GLY A 17 -11.86 -46.62 -34.53
CA GLY A 17 -10.85 -46.79 -33.48
C GLY A 17 -9.49 -47.13 -34.11
N VAL A 18 -8.37 -46.67 -33.50
CA VAL A 18 -7.01 -47.31 -33.51
C VAL A 18 -6.19 -47.14 -34.83
N THR A 19 -4.89 -46.82 -34.96
CA THR A 19 -3.71 -46.36 -34.15
C THR A 19 -2.54 -46.03 -35.11
N VAL A 20 -1.60 -45.17 -34.64
CA VAL A 20 -0.10 -45.21 -34.78
C VAL A 20 0.63 -45.01 -36.13
N ALA A 21 1.61 -44.07 -36.11
CA ALA A 21 3.03 -44.14 -36.60
C ALA A 21 3.49 -42.76 -37.11
N SER A 22 4.31 -41.97 -36.40
CA SER A 22 5.78 -41.90 -36.40
C SER A 22 6.48 -41.92 -37.78
N ALA A 23 7.18 -40.83 -38.12
CA ALA A 23 8.45 -40.89 -38.87
C ALA A 23 9.24 -39.58 -38.68
N SER A 24 10.51 -39.75 -38.29
CA SER A 24 11.57 -38.76 -38.15
C SER A 24 12.55 -38.89 -39.31
N LEU A 25 13.17 -37.79 -39.75
CA LEU A 25 14.47 -37.67 -40.45
C LEU A 25 14.67 -36.15 -40.69
N GLY A 26 15.75 -35.44 -40.37
CA GLY A 26 17.14 -35.81 -40.07
C GLY A 26 18.06 -35.20 -41.15
N LEU A 27 19.20 -34.63 -40.72
CA LEU A 27 20.36 -34.07 -41.47
C LEU A 27 20.32 -32.53 -41.66
N LEU A 28 21.38 -31.71 -41.54
CA LEU A 28 22.79 -31.74 -41.07
C LEU A 28 23.41 -30.46 -41.72
N GLY A 29 24.23 -29.65 -41.04
CA GLY A 29 25.05 -28.65 -41.73
C GLY A 29 25.43 -27.39 -40.95
N SER A 30 26.56 -27.44 -40.23
CA SER A 30 27.45 -26.29 -39.98
C SER A 30 28.60 -26.35 -40.99
N PRO A 31 29.26 -25.25 -41.38
CA PRO A 31 30.47 -24.84 -40.64
C PRO A 31 30.85 -23.34 -40.63
N ARG A 32 31.57 -22.97 -39.56
CA ARG A 32 32.70 -22.01 -39.39
C ARG A 32 32.95 -20.91 -40.44
N VAL A 33 33.16 -19.67 -39.96
CA VAL A 33 34.24 -18.77 -40.44
C VAL A 33 34.84 -17.95 -39.28
N ARG A 34 36.19 -17.96 -39.22
CA ARG A 34 37.10 -17.10 -38.43
C ARG A 34 37.43 -15.82 -39.21
N GLY A 35 37.84 -14.76 -38.51
CA GLY A 35 38.67 -13.65 -39.05
C GLY A 35 38.33 -12.32 -38.38
N ASP A 36 38.97 -11.90 -37.29
CA ASP A 36 40.33 -11.36 -37.20
C ASP A 36 40.51 -10.05 -37.99
N ARG A 37 40.63 -8.91 -37.29
CA ARG A 37 41.39 -7.73 -37.73
C ARG A 37 41.62 -6.70 -36.61
N ARG A 38 42.81 -6.82 -36.02
CA ARG A 38 43.86 -5.81 -35.81
C ARG A 38 43.57 -4.52 -35.01
N CYS A 39 44.31 -4.46 -33.91
CA CYS A 39 44.87 -3.28 -33.26
C CYS A 39 45.59 -2.32 -34.24
N ARG A 40 45.50 -1.02 -33.96
CA ARG A 40 46.61 -0.06 -34.16
C ARG A 40 46.64 0.94 -33.00
N ALA A 41 47.74 0.92 -32.29
CA ALA A 41 48.16 1.93 -31.33
C ALA A 41 49.11 2.92 -32.00
N GLY A 42 49.16 4.14 -31.46
CA GLY A 42 50.34 4.99 -31.46
C GLY A 42 50.30 6.20 -32.40
N ALA A 43 50.17 7.40 -31.83
CA ALA A 43 51.22 8.43 -31.86
C ALA A 43 50.74 9.76 -31.24
N ARG A 44 51.42 10.20 -30.18
CA ARG A 44 51.68 11.61 -29.81
C ARG A 44 52.74 12.18 -30.79
N PRO A 45 52.97 13.50 -30.97
CA PRO A 45 53.39 14.40 -29.86
C PRO A 45 53.15 15.93 -30.03
N THR A 46 53.69 16.67 -29.03
CA THR A 46 54.06 18.13 -28.98
C THR A 46 52.90 19.15 -29.00
N GLY A 47 52.83 20.21 -28.19
CA GLY A 47 53.78 20.89 -27.29
C GLY A 47 53.80 22.39 -27.61
N ALA A 48 53.27 23.28 -26.75
CA ALA A 48 53.60 24.72 -26.71
C ALA A 48 53.06 25.41 -25.44
N ARG A 49 53.94 26.14 -24.75
CA ARG A 49 53.70 27.12 -23.66
C ARG A 49 53.77 28.55 -24.24
N VAL A 50 52.98 29.48 -23.69
CA VAL A 50 53.25 30.95 -23.55
C VAL A 50 52.28 31.46 -22.44
N SER A 51 52.69 31.70 -21.18
CA SER A 51 53.18 32.93 -20.51
C SER A 51 52.36 34.22 -20.67
N GLY A 52 51.99 34.86 -19.55
CA GLY A 52 51.44 36.23 -19.49
C GLY A 52 51.03 36.65 -18.08
N ASP A 53 51.51 37.81 -17.64
CA ASP A 53 51.75 38.26 -16.25
C ASP A 53 50.60 39.01 -15.53
N VAL A 54 50.62 38.86 -14.18
CA VAL A 54 50.56 39.86 -13.09
C VAL A 54 49.68 41.11 -13.22
N ARG A 55 48.82 41.36 -12.19
CA ARG A 55 48.80 42.63 -11.38
C ARG A 55 47.89 42.57 -10.15
N ILE A 56 48.46 43.03 -9.03
CA ILE A 56 47.83 43.36 -7.74
C ILE A 56 47.35 44.83 -7.77
N PRO A 57 46.36 45.21 -6.96
CA PRO A 57 46.55 46.45 -6.20
C PRO A 57 46.12 46.38 -4.71
N THR A 58 46.62 47.38 -4.00
CA THR A 58 46.77 47.61 -2.56
C THR A 58 45.55 48.25 -1.85
N ARG A 59 45.45 48.05 -0.52
CA ARG A 59 44.60 48.71 0.53
C ARG A 59 44.81 50.25 0.61
N PRO A 60 44.11 51.12 1.43
CA PRO A 60 43.47 50.90 2.77
C PRO A 60 42.25 51.82 3.21
N ARG A 61 41.86 51.70 4.52
CA ARG A 61 41.01 52.56 5.42
C ARG A 61 39.48 52.30 5.40
N GLY A 62 38.71 52.28 6.50
CA GLY A 62 38.93 52.53 7.94
C GLY A 62 37.69 52.21 8.80
N LEU A 63 37.93 52.09 10.11
CA LEU A 63 37.10 51.92 11.33
C LEU A 63 35.54 51.96 11.28
N ARG A 64 34.89 50.99 11.96
CA ARG A 64 34.20 51.19 13.28
C ARG A 64 33.74 49.85 13.89
N CYS A 65 33.97 49.69 15.20
CA CYS A 65 33.53 48.55 16.02
C CYS A 65 32.09 48.73 16.54
N ARG A 66 31.30 47.64 16.64
CA ARG A 66 30.79 47.06 17.91
C ARG A 66 29.89 45.83 17.72
N ALA A 67 30.20 44.81 18.53
CA ALA A 67 29.36 43.79 19.18
C ALA A 67 28.74 42.61 18.39
N MET A 68 28.74 41.45 19.06
CA MET A 68 28.21 40.10 18.73
C MET A 68 29.14 39.24 17.84
N ASP A 69 29.35 37.94 18.04
CA ASP A 69 28.81 36.98 19.00
C ASP A 69 29.80 35.79 19.16
N LEU A 70 29.70 35.13 20.30
CA LEU A 70 30.63 34.15 20.85
C LEU A 70 30.43 32.76 20.24
N HIS A 71 30.82 32.48 18.97
CA HIS A 71 30.72 31.10 18.42
C HIS A 71 31.64 30.76 17.22
N ALA A 72 32.88 31.25 17.18
CA ALA A 72 33.83 30.84 16.13
C ALA A 72 35.31 30.91 16.55
N LEU A 73 35.72 30.12 17.55
CA LEU A 73 37.14 29.86 17.82
C LEU A 73 37.38 28.58 18.66
N THR A 74 36.80 27.45 18.24
CA THR A 74 37.18 26.10 18.70
C THR A 74 37.09 25.08 17.57
N ARG A 75 37.77 25.36 16.46
CA ARG A 75 38.12 24.34 15.44
C ARG A 75 39.60 24.44 15.12
N LEU A 76 40.44 23.99 16.06
CA LEU A 76 41.85 23.67 15.77
C LEU A 76 42.57 22.89 16.89
N VAL A 77 41.90 21.92 17.55
CA VAL A 77 42.61 20.87 18.32
C VAL A 77 41.77 19.58 18.33
N ARG A 78 41.83 18.77 17.26
CA ARG A 78 41.14 17.47 17.20
C ARG A 78 41.88 16.26 16.58
N PRO A 79 43.19 16.28 16.21
CA PRO A 79 43.85 15.06 15.74
C PRO A 79 44.91 14.45 16.68
N PHE A 80 44.90 14.70 18.01
CA PHE A 80 45.93 14.15 18.92
C PHE A 80 45.43 13.21 20.04
N ARG A 81 44.13 12.95 20.16
CA ARG A 81 43.58 12.02 21.19
C ARG A 81 43.54 10.54 20.77
N PHE A 82 43.57 10.25 19.47
CA PHE A 82 43.48 8.86 18.97
C PHE A 82 44.83 8.12 19.04
N LEU A 83 45.95 8.84 18.90
CA LEU A 83 47.29 8.24 18.90
C LEU A 83 47.73 7.79 20.31
N ILE A 84 47.30 8.49 21.36
CA ILE A 84 47.63 8.17 22.76
C ILE A 84 46.84 6.93 23.25
N LEU A 85 45.59 6.75 22.82
CA LEU A 85 44.79 5.57 23.16
C LEU A 85 45.28 4.29 22.48
N LEU A 86 45.77 4.39 21.23
CA LEU A 86 46.37 3.26 20.52
C LEU A 86 47.72 2.84 21.13
N LEU A 87 48.55 3.79 21.57
CA LEU A 87 49.80 3.52 22.27
C LEU A 87 49.57 2.88 23.65
N CYS A 88 48.54 3.30 24.40
CA CYS A 88 48.18 2.66 25.67
C CYS A 88 47.64 1.23 25.49
N CYS A 89 46.85 0.96 24.45
CA CYS A 89 46.37 -0.40 24.16
C CYS A 89 47.49 -1.36 23.72
N LEU A 90 48.48 -0.88 22.98
CA LEU A 90 49.62 -1.69 22.53
C LEU A 90 50.59 -2.04 23.69
N ILE A 91 50.73 -1.17 24.69
CA ILE A 91 51.57 -1.42 25.88
C ILE A 91 50.91 -2.42 26.85
N ILE A 92 49.57 -2.41 26.95
CA ILE A 92 48.82 -3.37 27.78
C ILE A 92 48.79 -4.77 27.13
N HIS A 93 48.85 -4.85 25.80
CA HIS A 93 48.78 -6.13 25.08
C HIS A 93 50.07 -6.96 25.12
N HIS A 94 51.21 -6.34 25.43
CA HIS A 94 52.53 -6.99 25.39
C HIS A 94 52.97 -7.62 26.74
N SER A 95 52.23 -7.40 27.83
CA SER A 95 52.64 -7.79 29.20
C SER A 95 51.82 -8.95 29.81
N CYS A 96 50.93 -9.60 29.05
CA CYS A 96 50.01 -10.64 29.58
C CYS A 96 50.08 -11.99 28.85
N PHE A 97 51.19 -12.31 28.19
CA PHE A 97 51.35 -13.56 27.43
C PHE A 97 52.31 -14.56 28.09
N GLN A 98 52.12 -14.85 29.38
CA GLN A 98 52.53 -16.12 29.99
C GLN A 98 51.60 -16.39 31.17
N ILE A 99 50.71 -17.40 31.08
CA ILE A 99 50.21 -18.28 32.16
C ILE A 99 49.14 -19.26 31.57
N HIS A 100 49.45 -20.55 31.69
CA HIS A 100 48.71 -21.82 31.54
C HIS A 100 47.30 -21.97 30.88
N PRO A 101 47.06 -23.02 30.05
CA PRO A 101 45.84 -23.21 29.22
C PRO A 101 44.58 -23.75 29.95
N GLN A 102 44.52 -23.79 31.28
CA GLN A 102 43.40 -24.37 32.03
C GLN A 102 42.40 -23.32 32.56
N CYS A 103 42.75 -22.02 32.53
CA CYS A 103 41.85 -20.93 32.94
C CYS A 103 40.88 -20.46 31.84
N TRP A 104 41.12 -20.81 30.58
CA TRP A 104 40.26 -20.40 29.45
C TRP A 104 38.90 -21.10 29.46
N LYS A 105 38.86 -22.41 29.82
CA LYS A 105 37.61 -23.20 29.82
C LYS A 105 36.61 -22.83 30.93
N ARG A 106 37.05 -22.19 32.03
CA ARG A 106 36.14 -21.69 33.09
C ARG A 106 35.68 -20.25 32.89
N ARG A 107 36.47 -19.40 32.20
CA ARG A 107 36.04 -18.02 31.88
C ARG A 107 35.12 -17.92 30.66
N VAL A 108 35.26 -18.81 29.67
CA VAL A 108 34.31 -18.87 28.54
C VAL A 108 32.96 -19.44 28.97
N LYS A 109 32.90 -20.29 30.01
CA LYS A 109 31.63 -20.82 30.53
C LYS A 109 30.86 -19.81 31.40
N MET A 110 31.54 -18.83 32.02
CA MET A 110 30.88 -17.71 32.72
C MET A 110 30.59 -16.49 31.83
N ALA A 111 31.31 -16.31 30.72
CA ALA A 111 31.07 -15.22 29.77
C ALA A 111 29.96 -15.50 28.74
N VAL A 112 29.47 -16.75 28.66
CA VAL A 112 28.34 -17.15 27.79
C VAL A 112 26.99 -17.15 28.54
N GLU A 113 26.99 -16.96 29.88
CA GLU A 113 25.77 -16.85 30.70
C GLU A 113 25.46 -15.41 31.17
N THR A 114 26.18 -14.39 30.70
CA THR A 114 25.94 -12.98 31.10
C THR A 114 26.03 -12.00 29.93
N VAL A 115 25.36 -12.32 28.83
CA VAL A 115 24.84 -11.31 27.89
C VAL A 115 23.32 -11.45 27.87
N VAL A 116 22.70 -11.13 29.01
CA VAL A 116 21.32 -10.68 29.02
C VAL A 116 21.34 -9.34 28.29
N PRO A 117 20.59 -9.15 27.19
CA PRO A 117 20.50 -7.83 26.59
C PRO A 117 20.07 -6.87 27.69
N ALA A 118 20.78 -5.75 27.85
CA ALA A 118 20.44 -4.73 28.81
C ALA A 118 18.93 -4.48 28.71
N LYS A 119 18.18 -4.76 29.79
CA LYS A 119 16.75 -4.46 29.87
C LYS A 119 16.59 -3.00 29.46
N ALA A 120 16.12 -2.77 28.24
CA ALA A 120 15.68 -1.45 27.83
C ALA A 120 14.67 -1.03 28.89
N ASN A 121 14.91 0.11 29.53
CA ASN A 121 13.96 0.69 30.46
C ASN A 121 12.62 0.76 29.69
N PRO A 122 11.53 0.13 30.15
CA PRO A 122 10.29 0.10 29.39
C PRO A 122 9.89 1.54 29.15
N ALA A 123 9.80 1.92 27.88
CA ALA A 123 9.30 3.22 27.49
C ALA A 123 7.81 3.22 27.82
N LYS A 124 7.46 3.43 29.08
CA LYS A 124 6.09 3.35 29.57
C LYS A 124 5.23 4.33 28.78
N LEU A 125 4.07 3.87 28.31
CA LEU A 125 3.01 4.75 27.84
C LEU A 125 2.69 5.78 28.95
N GLY A 126 2.39 7.01 28.53
CA GLY A 126 2.11 8.12 29.45
C GLY A 126 0.90 7.86 30.36
N PRO A 127 0.62 8.78 31.31
CA PRO A 127 -0.52 8.64 32.21
C PRO A 127 -1.84 8.63 31.44
N ALA A 128 -2.71 7.67 31.74
CA ALA A 128 -4.01 7.51 31.09
C ALA A 128 -4.97 8.67 31.44
N ALA A 129 -5.88 9.00 30.51
CA ALA A 129 -6.88 10.04 30.72
C ALA A 129 -8.03 9.60 31.66
N ASN A 130 -8.33 8.30 31.70
CA ASN A 130 -9.38 7.71 32.54
C ASN A 130 -9.08 6.21 32.79
N GLU A 131 -9.91 5.53 33.61
CA GLU A 131 -9.69 4.12 33.99
C GLU A 131 -9.82 3.13 32.82
N LYS A 132 -10.77 3.36 31.89
CA LYS A 132 -10.94 2.55 30.68
C LYS A 132 -9.72 2.67 29.78
N ASP A 133 -9.19 3.88 29.60
CA ASP A 133 -7.95 4.12 28.87
C ASP A 133 -6.77 3.42 29.56
N ALA A 134 -6.69 3.49 30.90
CA ALA A 134 -5.64 2.82 31.67
C ALA A 134 -5.66 1.30 31.48
N GLU A 135 -6.84 0.67 31.41
CA GLU A 135 -6.97 -0.75 31.12
C GLU A 135 -6.44 -1.10 29.72
N LYS A 136 -6.81 -0.32 28.69
CA LYS A 136 -6.35 -0.54 27.31
C LYS A 136 -4.85 -0.32 27.15
N LEU A 137 -4.29 0.70 27.81
CA LEU A 137 -2.84 0.94 27.81
C LEU A 137 -2.10 -0.16 28.56
N ARG A 138 -2.60 -0.64 29.70
CA ARG A 138 -2.05 -1.82 30.40
C ARG A 138 -2.09 -3.08 29.54
N PHE A 139 -3.18 -3.28 28.79
CA PHE A 139 -3.27 -4.40 27.85
C PHE A 139 -2.18 -4.32 26.77
N ILE A 140 -1.91 -3.13 26.20
CA ILE A 140 -0.79 -2.95 25.26
C ILE A 140 0.54 -3.29 25.92
N GLU A 141 0.79 -2.80 27.14
CA GLU A 141 2.02 -3.10 27.88
C GLU A 141 2.19 -4.60 28.12
N GLU A 142 1.13 -5.29 28.55
CA GLU A 142 1.15 -6.73 28.82
C GLU A 142 1.44 -7.53 27.53
N MET A 143 0.73 -7.23 26.44
CA MET A 143 0.89 -7.94 25.18
C MET A 143 2.27 -7.71 24.57
N THR A 144 2.79 -6.48 24.64
CA THR A 144 4.09 -6.14 24.05
C THR A 144 5.27 -6.56 24.93
N THR A 145 5.11 -6.66 26.25
CA THR A 145 6.13 -7.20 27.16
C THR A 145 6.29 -8.71 26.99
N ASN A 146 5.18 -9.42 26.81
CA ASN A 146 5.16 -10.89 26.72
C ASN A 146 4.99 -11.39 25.28
N ALA A 147 5.50 -10.64 24.28
CA ALA A 147 5.16 -10.85 22.88
C ALA A 147 5.37 -12.29 22.38
N ASP A 148 6.51 -12.92 22.68
CA ASP A 148 6.80 -14.30 22.26
C ASP A 148 5.89 -15.34 22.94
N ALA A 149 5.66 -15.20 24.25
CA ALA A 149 4.76 -16.08 25.00
C ALA A 149 3.31 -15.97 24.52
N VAL A 150 2.86 -14.75 24.19
CA VAL A 150 1.54 -14.53 23.58
C VAL A 150 1.48 -15.17 22.19
N GLN A 151 2.52 -15.05 21.36
CA GLN A 151 2.57 -15.72 20.05
C GLN A 151 2.52 -17.24 20.15
N GLU A 152 3.21 -17.84 21.11
CA GLU A 152 3.14 -19.28 21.37
C GLU A 152 1.72 -19.72 21.76
N LYS A 153 1.09 -18.97 22.68
CA LYS A 153 -0.29 -19.24 23.10
C LYS A 153 -1.28 -19.11 21.94
N VAL A 154 -1.19 -18.03 21.15
CA VAL A 154 -2.06 -17.80 19.99
C VAL A 154 -1.93 -18.92 18.98
N LEU A 155 -0.71 -19.35 18.64
CA LEU A 155 -0.51 -20.48 17.74
C LEU A 155 -1.10 -21.77 18.31
N ALA A 156 -0.84 -22.07 19.58
CA ALA A 156 -1.38 -23.27 20.21
C ALA A 156 -2.92 -23.28 20.22
N GLU A 157 -3.57 -22.13 20.47
CA GLU A 157 -5.03 -21.97 20.39
C GLU A 157 -5.56 -22.21 18.97
N ILE A 158 -4.91 -21.61 17.96
CA ILE A 158 -5.30 -21.79 16.55
C ILE A 158 -5.19 -23.27 16.15
N LEU A 159 -4.07 -23.92 16.48
CA LEU A 159 -3.80 -25.31 16.12
C LEU A 159 -4.70 -26.28 16.88
N ALA A 160 -4.94 -26.06 18.18
CA ALA A 160 -5.85 -26.89 18.97
C ALA A 160 -7.27 -26.83 18.41
N ARG A 161 -7.74 -25.61 18.09
CA ARG A 161 -9.08 -25.38 17.55
C ARG A 161 -9.24 -26.00 16.16
N ASN A 162 -8.25 -25.83 15.29
CA ASN A 162 -8.30 -26.25 13.90
C ASN A 162 -7.68 -27.66 13.67
N ALA A 163 -7.35 -28.40 14.72
CA ALA A 163 -6.64 -29.69 14.66
C ALA A 163 -7.28 -30.68 13.68
N GLU A 164 -8.61 -30.73 13.67
CA GLU A 164 -9.41 -31.63 12.84
C GLU A 164 -9.79 -31.02 11.48
N THR A 165 -9.24 -29.88 11.08
CA THR A 165 -9.50 -29.34 9.75
C THR A 165 -8.83 -30.17 8.66
N GLU A 166 -9.44 -30.25 7.47
CA GLU A 166 -8.88 -30.97 6.33
C GLU A 166 -7.45 -30.48 6.01
N TYR A 167 -7.24 -29.17 6.05
CA TYR A 167 -5.95 -28.55 5.73
C TYR A 167 -4.85 -28.98 6.70
N LEU A 168 -5.06 -28.89 8.03
CA LEU A 168 -4.03 -29.28 9.00
C LEU A 168 -3.81 -30.80 9.06
N ARG A 169 -4.87 -31.60 8.82
CA ARG A 169 -4.75 -33.07 8.69
C ARG A 169 -3.90 -33.46 7.48
N ARG A 170 -4.01 -32.75 6.35
CA ARG A 170 -3.20 -32.99 5.14
C ARG A 170 -1.69 -32.91 5.42
N TYR A 171 -1.27 -32.03 6.33
CA TYR A 171 0.13 -31.87 6.71
C TYR A 171 0.52 -32.68 7.96
N GLY A 172 -0.34 -33.59 8.43
CA GLY A 172 -0.05 -34.50 9.54
C GLY A 172 0.18 -33.78 10.87
N LEU A 173 -0.50 -32.66 11.11
CA LEU A 173 -0.46 -31.96 12.41
C LEU A 173 -1.39 -32.59 13.45
N GLY A 174 -2.57 -33.10 13.06
CA GLY A 174 -3.37 -34.07 13.84
C GLY A 174 -3.43 -33.87 15.36
N GLY A 175 -3.64 -32.65 15.84
CA GLY A 175 -3.71 -32.32 17.28
C GLY A 175 -2.42 -31.82 17.94
N VAL A 176 -1.30 -31.80 17.20
CA VAL A 176 -0.04 -31.20 17.65
C VAL A 176 -0.13 -29.67 17.58
N THR A 177 0.23 -29.02 18.69
CA THR A 177 0.09 -27.57 18.87
C THR A 177 1.41 -26.83 19.07
N ASP A 178 2.55 -27.54 19.01
CA ASP A 178 3.86 -26.93 19.24
C ASP A 178 4.41 -26.20 18.00
N ARG A 179 5.12 -25.09 18.26
CA ARG A 179 5.67 -24.20 17.24
C ARG A 179 6.67 -24.92 16.32
N ALA A 180 7.50 -25.81 16.85
CA ALA A 180 8.57 -26.46 16.09
C ALA A 180 7.99 -27.43 15.04
N THR A 181 7.03 -28.27 15.44
CA THR A 181 6.35 -29.19 14.53
C THR A 181 5.54 -28.43 13.49
N PHE A 182 4.84 -27.35 13.88
CA PHE A 182 4.10 -26.49 12.95
C PHE A 182 5.03 -25.95 11.85
N LYS A 183 6.16 -25.35 12.23
CA LYS A 183 7.15 -24.82 11.28
C LYS A 183 7.78 -25.88 10.39
N ALA A 184 7.92 -27.11 10.89
CA ALA A 184 8.51 -28.23 10.15
C ALA A 184 7.57 -28.86 9.12
N LYS A 185 6.26 -28.91 9.41
CA LYS A 185 5.27 -29.63 8.60
C LYS A 185 4.43 -28.74 7.68
N VAL A 186 4.07 -27.54 8.12
CA VAL A 186 3.16 -26.66 7.36
C VAL A 186 3.95 -25.80 6.38
N PRO A 187 3.64 -25.83 5.08
CA PRO A 187 4.35 -25.03 4.09
C PRO A 187 3.95 -23.56 4.20
N VAL A 188 4.85 -22.69 3.74
CA VAL A 188 4.54 -21.28 3.49
C VAL A 188 3.82 -21.18 2.15
N VAL A 189 2.67 -20.51 2.12
CA VAL A 189 1.75 -20.53 0.97
C VAL A 189 1.37 -19.13 0.49
N THR A 190 1.00 -19.01 -0.77
CA THR A 190 0.35 -17.81 -1.34
C THR A 190 -1.16 -18.02 -1.47
N TYR A 191 -1.87 -17.09 -2.13
CA TYR A 191 -3.31 -17.21 -2.33
C TYR A 191 -3.65 -18.32 -3.33
N GLU A 192 -2.81 -18.49 -4.33
CA GLU A 192 -2.98 -19.45 -5.42
C GLU A 192 -2.91 -20.89 -4.88
N ASP A 193 -2.05 -21.15 -3.90
CA ASP A 193 -1.95 -22.43 -3.21
C ASP A 193 -3.22 -22.79 -2.38
N LEU A 194 -4.00 -21.80 -1.96
CA LEU A 194 -5.24 -21.97 -1.18
C LEU A 194 -6.51 -21.83 -2.03
N GLN A 195 -6.37 -21.61 -3.34
CA GLN A 195 -7.49 -21.28 -4.20
C GLN A 195 -8.52 -22.43 -4.26
N SER A 196 -8.07 -23.68 -4.23
CA SER A 196 -8.94 -24.87 -4.24
C SER A 196 -9.88 -24.91 -3.03
N GLU A 197 -9.34 -24.70 -1.83
CA GLU A 197 -10.07 -24.72 -0.56
C GLU A 197 -11.06 -23.56 -0.51
N ILE A 198 -10.60 -22.36 -0.89
CA ILE A 198 -11.44 -21.16 -0.95
C ILE A 198 -12.61 -21.36 -1.92
N GLN A 199 -12.37 -21.94 -3.10
CA GLN A 199 -13.40 -22.15 -4.10
C GLN A 199 -14.43 -23.19 -3.65
N ARG A 200 -14.00 -24.28 -3.00
CA ARG A 200 -14.93 -25.27 -2.40
C ARG A 200 -15.86 -24.62 -1.38
N ILE A 201 -15.32 -23.82 -0.47
CA ILE A 201 -16.11 -23.09 0.55
C ILE A 201 -17.06 -22.09 -0.14
N ALA A 202 -16.57 -21.34 -1.13
CA ALA A 202 -17.37 -20.40 -1.91
C ALA A 202 -18.51 -21.08 -2.67
N ASN A 203 -18.31 -22.31 -3.13
CA ASN A 203 -19.31 -23.13 -3.82
C ASN A 203 -20.29 -23.85 -2.87
N GLY A 204 -20.11 -23.71 -1.55
CA GLY A 204 -21.07 -24.20 -0.55
C GLY A 204 -20.60 -25.41 0.25
N ASP A 205 -19.36 -25.84 0.13
CA ASP A 205 -18.79 -26.83 1.06
C ASP A 205 -18.73 -26.20 2.47
N ARG A 206 -19.40 -26.84 3.44
CA ARG A 206 -19.50 -26.42 4.84
C ARG A 206 -18.72 -27.33 5.79
N SER A 207 -18.00 -28.31 5.25
CA SER A 207 -17.09 -29.12 6.06
C SER A 207 -15.93 -28.26 6.61
N ALA A 208 -15.29 -28.74 7.67
CA ALA A 208 -14.17 -28.04 8.31
C ALA A 208 -12.90 -28.11 7.45
N ILE A 209 -12.84 -27.34 6.36
CA ILE A 209 -11.70 -27.33 5.43
C ILE A 209 -10.52 -26.55 6.02
N LEU A 210 -10.74 -25.28 6.34
CA LEU A 210 -9.71 -24.34 6.84
C LEU A 210 -9.86 -24.04 8.34
N SER A 211 -11.09 -23.97 8.84
CA SER A 211 -11.39 -23.65 10.24
C SER A 211 -12.44 -24.60 10.79
N ALA A 212 -12.35 -24.89 12.09
CA ALA A 212 -13.41 -25.60 12.81
C ALA A 212 -14.65 -24.71 13.01
N HIS A 213 -14.49 -23.39 12.98
CA HIS A 213 -15.61 -22.45 12.99
C HIS A 213 -16.12 -22.24 11.57
N PRO A 214 -17.45 -22.11 11.37
CA PRO A 214 -18.01 -21.90 10.05
C PRO A 214 -17.54 -20.56 9.50
N ILE A 215 -17.11 -20.56 8.23
CA ILE A 215 -16.79 -19.33 7.51
C ILE A 215 -18.06 -18.50 7.38
N SER A 216 -18.07 -17.31 7.98
CA SER A 216 -19.25 -16.45 8.05
C SER A 216 -19.43 -15.62 6.77
N GLU A 217 -18.31 -15.20 6.18
CA GLU A 217 -18.27 -14.45 4.92
C GLU A 217 -16.85 -14.48 4.33
N PHE A 218 -16.71 -13.97 3.10
CA PHE A 218 -15.43 -13.68 2.49
C PHE A 218 -15.17 -12.18 2.47
N LEU A 219 -14.04 -11.79 3.04
CA LEU A 219 -13.53 -10.43 2.97
C LEU A 219 -12.75 -10.26 1.67
N THR A 220 -13.24 -9.40 0.79
CA THR A 220 -12.57 -9.17 -0.50
C THR A 220 -11.36 -8.27 -0.29
N SER A 221 -10.17 -8.78 -0.62
CA SER A 221 -8.94 -8.00 -0.58
C SER A 221 -8.91 -6.99 -1.74
N SER A 222 -8.12 -5.93 -1.57
CA SER A 222 -7.72 -5.07 -2.69
C SER A 222 -6.64 -5.73 -3.56
N GLY A 223 -5.89 -6.69 -3.02
CA GLY A 223 -5.01 -7.52 -3.84
C GLY A 223 -5.82 -8.45 -4.75
N THR A 224 -5.39 -8.57 -6.00
CA THR A 224 -6.03 -9.41 -7.01
C THR A 224 -5.23 -10.67 -7.30
N SER A 225 -5.91 -11.70 -7.81
CA SER A 225 -5.33 -12.90 -8.39
C SER A 225 -6.11 -13.19 -9.67
N ALA A 226 -5.42 -13.30 -10.81
CA ALA A 226 -6.03 -13.40 -12.13
C ALA A 226 -7.08 -12.29 -12.41
N GLY A 227 -6.77 -11.04 -12.00
CA GLY A 227 -7.63 -9.88 -12.25
C GLY A 227 -8.84 -9.73 -11.31
N GLU A 228 -9.09 -10.71 -10.44
CA GLU A 228 -10.22 -10.72 -9.50
C GLU A 228 -9.78 -10.53 -8.05
N ARG A 229 -10.62 -9.91 -7.21
CA ARG A 229 -10.33 -9.72 -5.78
C ARG A 229 -10.13 -11.07 -5.07
N LYS A 230 -9.07 -11.17 -4.27
CA LYS A 230 -8.82 -12.35 -3.41
C LYS A 230 -9.93 -12.47 -2.35
N LEU A 231 -10.46 -13.69 -2.16
CA LEU A 231 -11.48 -13.98 -1.15
C LEU A 231 -10.83 -14.48 0.14
N MET A 232 -10.82 -13.64 1.18
CA MET A 232 -10.21 -13.99 2.46
C MET A 232 -11.30 -14.54 3.40
N PRO A 233 -11.24 -15.83 3.79
CA PRO A 233 -12.24 -16.39 4.69
C PRO A 233 -12.14 -15.72 6.06
N THR A 234 -13.28 -15.39 6.66
CA THR A 234 -13.35 -14.92 8.05
C THR A 234 -14.40 -15.72 8.82
N ILE A 235 -14.19 -15.81 10.13
CA ILE A 235 -15.16 -16.35 11.08
C ILE A 235 -15.75 -15.18 11.91
N LYS A 236 -16.89 -15.43 12.56
CA LYS A 236 -17.63 -14.38 13.31
C LYS A 236 -16.78 -13.73 14.42
N GLU A 237 -16.03 -14.54 15.16
CA GLU A 237 -15.17 -14.11 16.28
C GLU A 237 -14.06 -13.13 15.86
N GLU A 238 -13.65 -13.11 14.58
CA GLU A 238 -12.64 -12.14 14.12
C GLU A 238 -13.15 -10.70 14.20
N LEU A 239 -14.47 -10.47 14.23
CA LEU A 239 -15.02 -9.13 14.48
C LEU A 239 -14.69 -8.64 15.90
N ASP A 240 -14.68 -9.51 16.90
CA ASP A 240 -14.33 -9.15 18.27
C ASP A 240 -12.85 -8.74 18.37
N ARG A 241 -11.95 -9.47 17.70
CA ARG A 241 -10.53 -9.12 17.60
C ARG A 241 -10.31 -7.78 16.88
N ARG A 242 -11.03 -7.52 15.79
CA ARG A 242 -10.98 -6.22 15.08
C ARG A 242 -11.46 -5.08 15.98
N GLN A 243 -12.58 -5.29 16.68
CA GLN A 243 -13.13 -4.31 17.62
C GLN A 243 -12.16 -4.03 18.77
N LEU A 244 -11.47 -5.06 19.27
CA LEU A 244 -10.43 -4.91 20.28
C LEU A 244 -9.33 -3.98 19.77
N LEU A 245 -8.79 -4.19 18.57
CA LEU A 245 -7.75 -3.32 18.00
C LEU A 245 -8.25 -1.88 17.82
N TYR A 246 -9.47 -1.67 17.32
CA TYR A 246 -10.09 -0.33 17.24
C TYR A 246 -10.19 0.34 18.61
N SER A 247 -10.51 -0.42 19.66
CA SER A 247 -10.64 0.11 21.02
C SER A 247 -9.32 0.61 21.62
N LEU A 248 -8.18 0.26 21.03
CA LEU A 248 -6.85 0.70 21.48
C LEU A 248 -6.44 2.07 20.90
N LEU A 249 -7.06 2.51 19.80
CA LEU A 249 -6.62 3.70 19.07
C LEU A 249 -6.77 5.00 19.90
N MET A 250 -7.97 5.24 20.43
CA MET A 250 -8.25 6.47 21.17
C MET A 250 -7.50 6.55 22.50
N PRO A 251 -7.39 5.48 23.32
CA PRO A 251 -6.55 5.50 24.51
C PRO A 251 -5.09 5.89 24.22
N VAL A 252 -4.52 5.41 23.10
CA VAL A 252 -3.17 5.81 22.66
C VAL A 252 -3.16 7.26 22.20
N MET A 253 -4.12 7.68 21.38
CA MET A 253 -4.21 9.07 20.89
C MET A 253 -4.34 10.09 22.03
N ASN A 254 -5.12 9.76 23.07
CA ASN A 254 -5.36 10.64 24.22
C ASN A 254 -4.10 11.00 25.00
N LEU A 255 -3.02 10.21 24.88
CA LEU A 255 -1.71 10.54 25.45
C LEU A 255 -1.03 11.72 24.73
N TYR A 256 -1.38 11.96 23.47
CA TYR A 256 -0.76 12.98 22.62
C TYR A 256 -1.68 14.17 22.36
N VAL A 257 -2.98 13.92 22.22
CA VAL A 257 -3.97 14.93 21.88
C VAL A 257 -5.12 14.90 22.90
N PRO A 258 -5.04 15.69 23.98
CA PRO A 258 -6.07 15.68 25.02
C PRO A 258 -7.36 16.36 24.58
N GLY A 259 -8.47 16.03 25.25
CA GLY A 259 -9.75 16.70 25.08
C GLY A 259 -10.49 16.36 23.78
N LEU A 260 -10.24 15.19 23.18
CA LEU A 260 -10.98 14.70 22.01
C LEU A 260 -12.40 14.21 22.34
N ASP A 261 -12.65 13.90 23.61
CA ASP A 261 -13.96 13.60 24.20
C ASP A 261 -14.93 14.79 24.21
N LYS A 262 -14.41 16.01 24.05
CA LYS A 262 -15.19 17.26 24.13
C LYS A 262 -15.78 17.70 22.78
N GLY A 263 -15.67 16.87 21.76
CA GLY A 263 -16.14 17.20 20.42
C GLY A 263 -16.35 15.95 19.58
N LYS A 264 -16.29 16.12 18.26
CA LYS A 264 -16.65 15.11 17.27
C LYS A 264 -15.52 14.87 16.27
N GLY A 265 -15.52 13.68 15.69
CA GLY A 265 -14.73 13.36 14.51
C GLY A 265 -15.56 13.50 13.23
N LEU A 266 -15.08 14.27 12.26
CA LEU A 266 -15.62 14.24 10.91
C LEU A 266 -14.89 13.17 10.10
N TYR A 267 -15.53 12.01 9.93
CA TYR A 267 -14.98 10.91 9.14
C TYR A 267 -15.83 10.64 7.90
N PHE A 268 -15.18 10.64 6.74
CA PHE A 268 -15.79 10.24 5.47
C PHE A 268 -15.61 8.75 5.27
N LEU A 269 -16.65 7.98 5.60
CA LEU A 269 -16.66 6.51 5.60
C LEU A 269 -17.65 5.98 4.57
N PHE A 270 -17.23 4.99 3.78
CA PHE A 270 -18.03 4.48 2.66
C PHE A 270 -18.13 2.96 2.69
N VAL A 271 -19.34 2.45 2.47
CA VAL A 271 -19.53 1.05 2.08
C VAL A 271 -19.29 0.88 0.58
N LYS A 272 -18.70 -0.25 0.20
CA LYS A 272 -18.57 -0.67 -1.20
C LYS A 272 -19.54 -1.82 -1.53
N SER A 273 -19.67 -2.12 -2.82
CA SER A 273 -20.53 -3.19 -3.34
C SER A 273 -20.29 -4.55 -2.65
N GLU A 274 -21.35 -5.33 -2.53
CA GLU A 274 -21.32 -6.69 -2.00
C GLU A 274 -21.84 -7.69 -3.04
N THR A 275 -21.37 -8.93 -2.95
CA THR A 275 -21.91 -10.05 -3.72
C THR A 275 -22.16 -11.26 -2.84
N LYS A 276 -22.79 -12.29 -3.43
CA LYS A 276 -22.89 -13.62 -2.84
C LYS A 276 -22.12 -14.61 -3.69
N THR A 277 -21.42 -15.52 -3.05
CA THR A 277 -20.80 -16.68 -3.72
C THR A 277 -21.88 -17.68 -4.17
N PRO A 278 -21.57 -18.65 -5.04
CA PRO A 278 -22.54 -19.67 -5.45
C PRO A 278 -23.15 -20.44 -4.28
N GLY A 279 -22.36 -20.70 -3.24
CA GLY A 279 -22.81 -21.29 -1.97
C GLY A 279 -23.54 -20.34 -1.03
N GLY A 280 -23.85 -19.12 -1.44
CA GLY A 280 -24.65 -18.15 -0.67
C GLY A 280 -23.90 -17.34 0.40
N LEU A 281 -22.58 -17.49 0.55
CA LEU A 281 -21.79 -16.66 1.47
C LEU A 281 -21.66 -15.24 0.93
N LYS A 282 -21.67 -14.23 1.80
CA LYS A 282 -21.38 -12.84 1.40
C LYS A 282 -19.91 -12.70 1.02
N ALA A 283 -19.63 -11.92 -0.02
CA ALA A 283 -18.28 -11.51 -0.42
C ALA A 283 -18.24 -9.98 -0.54
N ARG A 284 -17.48 -9.31 0.33
CA ARG A 284 -17.45 -7.84 0.43
C ARG A 284 -16.18 -7.34 1.12
N PRO A 285 -15.78 -6.05 0.97
CA PRO A 285 -14.60 -5.53 1.65
C PRO A 285 -14.74 -5.55 3.17
N VAL A 286 -13.62 -5.67 3.88
CA VAL A 286 -13.59 -5.76 5.35
C VAL A 286 -14.24 -4.57 6.04
N LEU A 287 -14.05 -3.36 5.52
CA LEU A 287 -14.67 -2.15 6.07
C LEU A 287 -16.19 -2.13 5.84
N THR A 288 -16.66 -2.57 4.67
CA THR A 288 -18.10 -2.76 4.43
C THR A 288 -18.69 -3.77 5.43
N SER A 289 -17.99 -4.88 5.68
CA SER A 289 -18.41 -5.86 6.68
C SER A 289 -18.49 -5.24 8.08
N TYR A 290 -17.46 -4.49 8.47
CA TYR A 290 -17.40 -3.81 9.77
C TYR A 290 -18.50 -2.77 9.96
N TYR A 291 -18.69 -1.84 9.02
CA TYR A 291 -19.73 -0.80 9.12
C TYR A 291 -21.14 -1.38 9.18
N LYS A 292 -21.37 -2.51 8.51
CA LYS A 292 -22.67 -3.20 8.53
C LYS A 292 -22.86 -4.13 9.72
N SER A 293 -21.83 -4.34 10.55
CA SER A 293 -21.88 -5.18 11.74
C SER A 293 -22.55 -4.48 12.92
N GLU A 294 -23.00 -5.25 13.90
CA GLU A 294 -23.56 -4.73 15.14
C GLU A 294 -22.52 -3.97 15.97
N HIS A 295 -21.23 -4.33 15.86
CA HIS A 295 -20.15 -3.59 16.54
C HIS A 295 -20.07 -2.13 16.12
N PHE A 296 -20.49 -1.79 14.90
CA PHE A 296 -20.49 -0.41 14.42
C PHE A 296 -21.85 0.26 14.57
N LYS A 297 -22.93 -0.43 14.17
CA LYS A 297 -24.29 0.11 14.18
C LYS A 297 -24.84 0.34 15.58
N SER A 298 -24.59 -0.63 16.46
CA SER A 298 -25.12 -0.70 17.81
C SER A 298 -24.01 -0.46 18.84
N ARG A 299 -22.98 0.30 18.45
CA ARG A 299 -21.83 0.60 19.30
C ARG A 299 -22.28 1.33 20.57
N PRO A 300 -21.75 0.97 21.75
CA PRO A 300 -22.04 1.71 22.97
C PRO A 300 -21.58 3.16 22.82
N TYR A 301 -22.22 4.06 23.55
CA TYR A 301 -21.78 5.45 23.59
C TYR A 301 -20.32 5.51 24.08
N ASP A 302 -19.50 6.22 23.31
CA ASP A 302 -18.09 6.43 23.59
C ASP A 302 -17.76 7.89 23.24
N PRO A 303 -17.44 8.75 24.22
CA PRO A 303 -17.24 10.17 23.99
C PRO A 303 -16.08 10.43 23.02
N TYR A 304 -15.11 9.52 22.94
CA TYR A 304 -13.99 9.64 22.01
C TYR A 304 -14.38 9.30 20.56
N ASN A 305 -15.50 8.62 20.32
CA ASN A 305 -15.93 8.11 19.01
C ASN A 305 -17.32 8.61 18.59
N VAL A 306 -17.62 9.88 18.93
CA VAL A 306 -18.79 10.59 18.40
C VAL A 306 -18.45 11.15 17.02
N TYR A 307 -19.17 10.70 16.00
CA TYR A 307 -18.96 11.13 14.62
C TYR A 307 -20.06 12.08 14.15
N THR A 308 -19.71 13.01 13.26
CA THR A 308 -20.71 13.87 12.59
C THR A 308 -21.57 13.09 11.59
N SER A 309 -20.97 12.11 10.92
CA SER A 309 -21.59 11.29 9.88
C SER A 309 -22.59 10.28 10.47
N PRO A 310 -23.89 10.37 10.12
CA PRO A 310 -24.86 9.40 10.59
C PRO A 310 -24.65 8.02 9.95
N THR A 311 -24.94 6.96 10.69
CA THR A 311 -24.78 5.57 10.20
C THR A 311 -25.57 5.33 8.91
N ALA A 312 -26.76 5.91 8.76
CA ALA A 312 -27.56 5.80 7.52
C ALA A 312 -26.83 6.37 6.29
N ALA A 313 -26.12 7.49 6.43
CA ALA A 313 -25.33 8.09 5.35
C ALA A 313 -24.12 7.22 5.00
N ILE A 314 -23.43 6.65 6.01
CA ILE A 314 -22.28 5.75 5.82
C ILE A 314 -22.70 4.46 5.10
N LEU A 315 -23.90 3.94 5.41
CA LEU A 315 -24.43 2.70 4.86
C LEU A 315 -25.16 2.87 3.51
N CYS A 316 -25.33 4.11 3.04
CA CYS A 316 -25.91 4.38 1.73
C CYS A 316 -25.03 3.80 0.62
N ALA A 317 -25.63 3.04 -0.29
CA ALA A 317 -24.91 2.38 -1.37
C ALA A 317 -24.51 3.34 -2.49
N ASP A 318 -25.23 4.45 -2.64
CA ASP A 318 -24.93 5.51 -3.60
C ASP A 318 -23.81 6.40 -3.05
N ALA A 319 -22.66 6.40 -3.73
CA ALA A 319 -21.48 7.12 -3.28
C ALA A 319 -21.68 8.65 -3.27
N PHE A 320 -22.47 9.18 -4.21
CA PHE A 320 -22.77 10.62 -4.26
C PHE A 320 -23.65 11.01 -3.06
N GLN A 321 -24.75 10.28 -2.82
CA GLN A 321 -25.66 10.58 -1.71
C GLN A 321 -24.98 10.40 -0.35
N SER A 322 -24.16 9.36 -0.21
CA SER A 322 -23.36 9.13 0.99
C SER A 322 -22.38 10.29 1.25
N MET A 323 -21.62 10.71 0.24
CA MET A 323 -20.67 11.83 0.35
C MET A 323 -21.38 13.14 0.67
N TYR A 324 -22.46 13.45 -0.05
CA TYR A 324 -23.24 14.68 0.13
C TYR A 324 -23.78 14.80 1.55
N ALA A 325 -24.43 13.74 2.05
CA ALA A 325 -25.01 13.72 3.39
C ALA A 325 -23.95 13.84 4.50
N GLN A 326 -22.80 13.14 4.35
CA GLN A 326 -21.70 13.22 5.30
C GLN A 326 -21.06 14.61 5.31
N MET A 327 -20.85 15.22 4.14
CA MET A 327 -20.34 16.59 4.02
C MET A 327 -21.29 17.59 4.69
N LEU A 328 -22.58 17.52 4.37
CA LEU A 328 -23.60 18.41 4.96
C LEU A 328 -23.64 18.30 6.48
N CYS A 329 -23.67 17.07 7.04
CA CYS A 329 -23.65 16.88 8.49
C CYS A 329 -22.35 17.40 9.13
N GLY A 330 -21.22 17.29 8.43
CA GLY A 330 -19.93 17.85 8.86
C GLY A 330 -19.90 19.38 8.87
N LEU A 331 -20.54 20.03 7.90
CA LEU A 331 -20.66 21.49 7.83
C LEU A 331 -21.56 22.04 8.94
N LEU A 332 -22.71 21.41 9.18
CA LEU A 332 -23.66 21.81 10.23
C LEU A 332 -23.05 21.75 11.64
N GLN A 333 -22.14 20.78 11.87
CA GLN A 333 -21.51 20.55 13.18
C GLN A 333 -20.09 21.09 13.25
N ARG A 334 -19.72 22.05 12.39
CA ARG A 334 -18.32 22.46 12.15
C ARG A 334 -17.53 22.84 13.40
N HIS A 335 -18.20 23.45 14.39
CA HIS A 335 -17.56 23.90 15.64
C HIS A 335 -17.28 22.76 16.61
N ASP A 336 -17.98 21.64 16.49
CA ASP A 336 -17.73 20.44 17.31
C ASP A 336 -16.56 19.61 16.75
N VAL A 337 -16.14 19.83 15.50
CA VAL A 337 -15.14 18.99 14.83
C VAL A 337 -13.74 19.25 15.40
N LEU A 338 -13.16 18.22 16.02
CA LEU A 338 -11.80 18.24 16.58
C LEU A 338 -10.79 17.45 15.75
N ARG A 339 -11.27 16.59 14.85
CA ARG A 339 -10.46 15.76 13.95
C ARG A 339 -11.22 15.50 12.66
N VAL A 340 -10.52 15.55 11.54
CA VAL A 340 -11.07 15.30 10.21
C VAL A 340 -10.35 14.09 9.62
N GLY A 341 -11.05 13.18 8.96
CA GLY A 341 -10.41 11.95 8.50
C GLY A 341 -11.18 11.14 7.48
N ALA A 342 -10.48 10.14 6.96
CA ALA A 342 -10.97 9.07 6.13
C ALA A 342 -9.99 7.90 6.30
N VAL A 343 -10.34 6.70 5.83
CA VAL A 343 -9.42 5.55 5.94
C VAL A 343 -8.11 5.82 5.20
N PHE A 344 -8.19 6.37 3.98
CA PHE A 344 -7.03 6.71 3.14
C PHE A 344 -7.02 8.21 2.82
N ALA A 345 -5.82 8.76 2.64
CA ALA A 345 -5.61 10.15 2.22
C ALA A 345 -6.41 10.53 0.97
N SER A 346 -6.43 9.66 -0.04
CA SER A 346 -7.22 9.85 -1.27
C SER A 346 -8.72 9.99 -1.01
N GLY A 347 -9.26 9.28 -0.02
CA GLY A 347 -10.66 9.41 0.39
C GLY A 347 -11.00 10.80 0.93
N LEU A 348 -10.12 11.37 1.76
CA LEU A 348 -10.29 12.73 2.28
C LEU A 348 -10.13 13.78 1.17
N LEU A 349 -9.14 13.62 0.28
CA LEU A 349 -8.97 14.50 -0.87
C LEU A 349 -10.19 14.50 -1.79
N ARG A 350 -10.83 13.35 -1.99
CA ARG A 350 -12.10 13.25 -2.72
C ARG A 350 -13.23 13.99 -2.03
N ALA A 351 -13.31 13.97 -0.71
CA ALA A 351 -14.29 14.77 0.04
C ALA A 351 -14.05 16.28 -0.12
N ILE A 352 -12.79 16.72 -0.07
CA ILE A 352 -12.43 18.13 -0.32
C ILE A 352 -12.79 18.53 -1.75
N ARG A 353 -12.49 17.68 -2.74
CA ARG A 353 -12.89 17.89 -4.14
C ARG A 353 -14.41 17.93 -4.30
N PHE A 354 -15.14 17.08 -3.57
CA PHE A 354 -16.59 17.11 -3.56
C PHE A 354 -17.12 18.47 -3.08
N LEU A 355 -16.54 19.01 -2.00
CA LEU A 355 -16.86 20.35 -1.52
C LEU A 355 -16.55 21.41 -2.59
N GLN A 356 -15.42 21.33 -3.30
CA GLN A 356 -15.09 22.25 -4.41
C GLN A 356 -16.16 22.28 -5.50
N LEU A 357 -16.76 21.13 -5.80
CA LEU A 357 -17.73 20.99 -6.89
C LEU A 357 -19.17 21.27 -6.47
N HIS A 358 -19.51 21.07 -5.20
CA HIS A 358 -20.90 21.07 -4.73
C HIS A 358 -21.20 22.06 -3.59
N TRP A 359 -20.26 22.95 -3.22
CA TRP A 359 -20.49 23.90 -2.12
C TRP A 359 -21.68 24.83 -2.36
N GLN A 360 -22.01 25.20 -3.60
CA GLN A 360 -23.17 26.06 -3.88
C GLN A 360 -24.47 25.37 -3.48
N GLU A 361 -24.64 24.10 -3.86
CA GLU A 361 -25.82 23.30 -3.50
C GLU A 361 -25.87 23.07 -1.99
N LEU A 362 -24.74 22.71 -1.37
CA LEU A 362 -24.66 22.52 0.09
C LEU A 362 -25.01 23.82 0.84
N SER A 363 -24.54 24.97 0.38
CA SER A 363 -24.84 26.27 0.96
C SER A 363 -26.33 26.63 0.81
N GLN A 364 -26.96 26.29 -0.32
CA GLN A 364 -28.39 26.53 -0.53
C GLN A 364 -29.24 25.66 0.40
N ASP A 365 -28.90 24.37 0.53
CA ASP A 365 -29.58 23.45 1.44
C ASP A 365 -29.48 23.89 2.91
N ILE A 366 -28.30 24.38 3.33
CA ILE A 366 -28.09 24.95 4.67
C ILE A 366 -28.93 26.22 4.87
N ALA A 367 -28.94 27.15 3.90
CA ALA A 367 -29.70 28.39 4.00
C ALA A 367 -31.21 28.14 4.07
N ALA A 368 -31.72 27.21 3.25
CA ALA A 368 -33.13 26.86 3.18
C ALA A 368 -33.58 25.93 4.32
N GLY A 369 -32.65 25.21 4.95
CA GLY A 369 -32.96 24.14 5.88
C GLY A 369 -33.69 22.97 5.22
N ALA A 370 -33.49 22.77 3.92
CA ALA A 370 -34.20 21.77 3.12
C ALA A 370 -33.22 20.99 2.26
N LEU A 371 -33.33 19.66 2.26
CA LEU A 371 -32.40 18.77 1.57
C LEU A 371 -32.77 18.65 0.08
N THR A 372 -31.75 18.78 -0.79
CA THR A 372 -31.87 18.69 -2.25
C THR A 372 -32.59 17.43 -2.71
N VAL A 373 -33.34 17.55 -3.82
CA VAL A 373 -34.09 16.44 -4.43
C VAL A 373 -33.19 15.34 -5.00
N LYS A 374 -31.89 15.63 -5.19
CA LYS A 374 -30.89 14.65 -5.63
C LYS A 374 -30.64 13.54 -4.61
N ILE A 375 -30.90 13.79 -3.33
CA ILE A 375 -30.83 12.75 -2.29
C ILE A 375 -32.15 12.00 -2.29
N THR A 376 -32.21 10.85 -2.94
CA THR A 376 -33.43 10.05 -3.10
C THR A 376 -33.58 8.97 -2.04
N ASP A 377 -32.49 8.56 -1.36
CA ASP A 377 -32.52 7.51 -0.34
C ASP A 377 -33.34 7.96 0.89
N PRO A 378 -34.48 7.30 1.20
CA PRO A 378 -35.36 7.71 2.29
C PRO A 378 -34.70 7.66 3.67
N SER A 379 -33.78 6.71 3.88
CA SER A 379 -33.10 6.54 5.17
C SER A 379 -32.11 7.67 5.41
N VAL A 380 -31.40 8.10 4.36
CA VAL A 380 -30.51 9.26 4.41
C VAL A 380 -31.33 10.54 4.62
N ARG A 381 -32.40 10.75 3.84
CA ARG A 381 -33.26 11.94 3.96
C ARG A 381 -33.84 12.09 5.36
N ALA A 382 -34.33 11.01 5.97
CA ALA A 382 -34.92 11.05 7.30
C ALA A 382 -33.93 11.57 8.34
N VAL A 383 -32.73 10.98 8.40
CA VAL A 383 -31.74 11.32 9.43
C VAL A 383 -31.12 12.70 9.22
N VAL A 384 -30.87 13.09 7.96
CA VAL A 384 -30.32 14.42 7.67
C VAL A 384 -31.34 15.53 7.93
N SER A 385 -32.63 15.29 7.64
CA SER A 385 -33.68 16.29 7.89
C SER A 385 -33.92 16.59 9.37
N GLU A 386 -33.59 15.65 10.26
CA GLU A 386 -33.61 15.91 11.72
C GLU A 386 -32.53 16.89 12.17
N LEU A 387 -31.38 16.89 11.49
CA LEU A 387 -30.22 17.74 11.79
C LEU A 387 -30.27 19.08 11.06
N LEU A 388 -30.82 19.10 9.84
CA LEU A 388 -30.82 20.26 8.97
C LEU A 388 -31.86 21.29 9.43
N LYS A 389 -31.39 22.47 9.82
CA LYS A 389 -32.20 23.64 10.16
C LYS A 389 -31.74 24.83 9.32
N PRO A 390 -32.63 25.78 8.97
CA PRO A 390 -32.23 26.96 8.21
C PRO A 390 -31.15 27.76 8.96
N ASP A 391 -29.97 27.89 8.37
CA ASP A 391 -28.84 28.67 8.91
C ASP A 391 -28.20 29.52 7.80
N PRO A 392 -28.76 30.70 7.51
CA PRO A 392 -28.24 31.59 6.47
C PRO A 392 -26.82 32.09 6.73
N GLU A 393 -26.41 32.21 8.00
CA GLU A 393 -25.09 32.73 8.36
C GLU A 393 -24.01 31.68 8.10
N LEU A 394 -24.25 30.42 8.47
CA LEU A 394 -23.39 29.32 8.08
C LEU A 394 -23.27 29.22 6.56
N ALA A 395 -24.40 29.25 5.84
CA ALA A 395 -24.40 29.21 4.39
C ALA A 395 -23.53 30.32 3.78
N ARG A 396 -23.67 31.57 4.26
CA ARG A 396 -22.86 32.70 3.82
C ARG A 396 -21.37 32.47 4.09
N LEU A 397 -21.01 31.93 5.25
CA LEU A 397 -19.62 31.60 5.58
C LEU A 397 -19.05 30.57 4.60
N ILE A 398 -19.76 29.48 4.35
CA ILE A 398 -19.33 28.44 3.40
C ILE A 398 -19.14 29.04 2.00
N ALA A 399 -20.09 29.85 1.55
CA ALA A 399 -20.02 30.52 0.26
C ALA A 399 -18.82 31.46 0.16
N VAL A 400 -18.54 32.25 1.20
CA VAL A 400 -17.39 33.16 1.25
C VAL A 400 -16.07 32.39 1.24
N GLU A 401 -15.93 31.32 2.02
CA GLU A 401 -14.67 30.56 2.06
C GLU A 401 -14.41 29.78 0.77
N CYS A 402 -15.44 29.14 0.19
CA CYS A 402 -15.30 28.31 -1.00
C CYS A 402 -15.19 29.11 -2.31
N SER A 403 -15.61 30.39 -2.33
CA SER A 403 -15.56 31.24 -3.54
C SER A 403 -14.23 31.98 -3.74
N LYS A 404 -13.30 31.96 -2.77
CA LYS A 404 -12.03 32.70 -2.79
C LYS A 404 -11.02 32.26 -3.87
N GLY A 405 -11.28 31.16 -4.58
CA GLY A 405 -10.37 30.60 -5.60
C GLY A 405 -9.14 29.89 -5.02
N ASP A 406 -8.54 30.44 -3.96
CA ASP A 406 -7.50 29.80 -3.17
C ASP A 406 -8.09 28.90 -2.06
N TRP A 407 -7.71 27.62 -2.12
CA TRP A 407 -8.16 26.56 -1.21
C TRP A 407 -7.09 26.13 -0.21
N ALA A 408 -5.95 26.81 -0.14
CA ALA A 408 -4.97 26.60 0.91
C ALA A 408 -5.62 26.74 2.30
N GLY A 409 -5.35 25.82 3.22
CA GLY A 409 -5.92 25.83 4.57
C GLY A 409 -7.46 25.79 4.62
N ILE A 410 -8.14 25.31 3.57
CA ILE A 410 -9.62 25.27 3.58
C ILE A 410 -10.17 24.44 4.75
N ILE A 411 -9.45 23.40 5.19
CA ILE A 411 -9.90 22.55 6.31
C ILE A 411 -9.98 23.35 7.60
N THR A 412 -8.97 24.15 7.94
CA THR A 412 -8.94 24.97 9.15
C THR A 412 -9.90 26.17 9.05
N ARG A 413 -10.16 26.69 7.85
CA ARG A 413 -11.16 27.76 7.65
C ARG A 413 -12.59 27.25 7.85
N ILE A 414 -12.92 26.07 7.32
CA ILE A 414 -14.26 25.48 7.44
C ILE A 414 -14.42 24.80 8.81
N TRP A 415 -13.43 24.07 9.31
CA TRP A 415 -13.45 23.36 10.60
C TRP A 415 -12.33 23.87 11.52
N PRO A 416 -12.52 25.02 12.18
CA PRO A 416 -11.45 25.76 12.87
C PRO A 416 -10.89 25.08 14.12
N ASN A 417 -11.64 24.13 14.71
CA ASN A 417 -11.21 23.42 15.92
C ASN A 417 -10.47 22.11 15.61
N THR A 418 -10.20 21.82 14.32
CA THR A 418 -9.51 20.60 13.89
C THR A 418 -8.07 20.59 14.43
N LYS A 419 -7.73 19.53 15.16
CA LYS A 419 -6.41 19.33 15.77
C LYS A 419 -5.44 18.54 14.88
N TYR A 420 -5.96 17.59 14.09
CA TYR A 420 -5.18 16.73 13.19
C TYR A 420 -6.07 16.07 12.13
N LEU A 421 -5.42 15.54 11.10
CA LEU A 421 -6.03 14.70 10.07
C LEU A 421 -5.80 13.22 10.41
N ASP A 422 -6.85 12.41 10.49
CA ASP A 422 -6.73 10.95 10.69
C ASP A 422 -6.89 10.24 9.35
N VAL A 423 -5.76 9.96 8.71
CA VAL A 423 -5.67 9.39 7.36
C VAL A 423 -4.40 8.56 7.22
N ILE A 424 -4.49 7.41 6.55
CA ILE A 424 -3.30 6.65 6.17
C ILE A 424 -2.56 7.41 5.07
N VAL A 425 -1.33 7.84 5.37
CA VAL A 425 -0.36 8.48 4.46
C VAL A 425 0.97 7.70 4.36
N THR A 426 1.00 6.44 4.80
CA THR A 426 2.15 5.53 4.59
C THR A 426 2.03 4.76 3.28
N GLY A 427 3.15 4.20 2.80
CA GLY A 427 3.17 3.39 1.58
C GLY A 427 2.78 4.21 0.35
N ALA A 428 1.91 3.67 -0.51
CA ALA A 428 1.45 4.36 -1.71
C ALA A 428 0.72 5.69 -1.42
N MET A 429 0.10 5.83 -0.23
CA MET A 429 -0.63 7.05 0.12
C MET A 429 0.30 8.23 0.47
N ALA A 430 1.61 8.01 0.64
CA ALA A 430 2.57 9.07 0.93
C ALA A 430 2.64 10.14 -0.17
N GLN A 431 2.27 9.79 -1.41
CA GLN A 431 2.20 10.72 -2.53
C GLN A 431 1.21 11.89 -2.31
N TYR A 432 0.22 11.71 -1.42
CA TYR A 432 -0.81 12.71 -1.14
C TYR A 432 -0.45 13.67 0.00
N ILE A 433 0.70 13.48 0.67
CA ILE A 433 1.13 14.33 1.79
C ILE A 433 1.17 15.82 1.38
N PRO A 434 1.83 16.23 0.28
CA PRO A 434 1.91 17.66 -0.07
C PRO A 434 0.53 18.28 -0.35
N THR A 435 -0.36 17.51 -0.98
CA THR A 435 -1.73 17.97 -1.28
C THR A 435 -2.57 18.14 -0.01
N LEU A 436 -2.40 17.24 0.96
CA LEU A 436 -3.06 17.37 2.27
C LEU A 436 -2.48 18.53 3.08
N GLU A 437 -1.17 18.76 3.05
CA GLU A 437 -0.53 19.91 3.68
C GLU A 437 -1.08 21.23 3.13
N TYR A 438 -1.24 21.32 1.80
CA TYR A 438 -1.87 22.48 1.15
C TYR A 438 -3.28 22.75 1.67
N TYR A 439 -4.17 21.75 1.68
CA TYR A 439 -5.56 21.95 2.13
C TYR A 439 -5.72 22.12 3.65
N SER A 440 -4.74 21.67 4.42
CA SER A 440 -4.81 21.65 5.89
C SER A 440 -3.97 22.71 6.58
N GLU A 441 -3.14 23.45 5.83
CA GLU A 441 -2.19 24.42 6.40
C GLU A 441 -1.19 23.75 7.37
N GLY A 442 -0.79 22.51 7.06
CA GLY A 442 0.21 21.76 7.83
C GLY A 442 -0.32 21.14 9.13
N LEU A 443 -1.62 20.84 9.24
CA LEU A 443 -2.13 20.06 10.37
C LEU A 443 -1.43 18.69 10.44
N PRO A 444 -1.16 18.16 11.65
CA PRO A 444 -0.57 16.83 11.82
C PRO A 444 -1.41 15.75 11.13
N MET A 445 -0.74 14.76 10.53
CA MET A 445 -1.39 13.62 9.84
C MET A 445 -1.15 12.34 10.63
N ALA A 446 -2.19 11.86 11.32
CA ALA A 446 -2.14 10.67 12.14
C ALA A 446 -2.40 9.39 11.32
N CYS A 447 -1.39 8.54 11.25
CA CYS A 447 -1.50 7.17 10.74
C CYS A 447 -1.72 6.20 11.93
N THR A 448 -2.97 5.81 12.19
CA THR A 448 -3.36 5.16 13.45
C THR A 448 -3.24 3.63 13.46
N MET A 449 -3.57 2.95 12.35
CA MET A 449 -3.65 1.48 12.28
C MET A 449 -2.98 0.91 11.03
N TYR A 450 -2.47 -0.32 11.14
CA TYR A 450 -2.06 -1.17 10.02
C TYR A 450 -2.88 -2.47 10.01
N ALA A 451 -3.63 -2.70 8.93
CA ALA A 451 -4.58 -3.81 8.80
C ALA A 451 -4.81 -4.24 7.34
N SER A 452 -5.40 -5.41 7.16
CA SER A 452 -5.77 -6.00 5.86
C SER A 452 -7.12 -6.73 5.92
N SER A 453 -7.57 -7.29 4.78
CA SER A 453 -8.77 -8.15 4.74
C SER A 453 -8.49 -9.53 5.36
N GLU A 454 -7.23 -9.96 5.31
CA GLU A 454 -6.71 -11.23 5.80
C GLU A 454 -6.60 -11.22 7.33
N CYS A 455 -6.09 -10.13 7.90
CA CYS A 455 -5.82 -9.96 9.32
C CYS A 455 -5.65 -8.47 9.68
N TYR A 456 -6.08 -8.09 10.89
CA TYR A 456 -5.76 -6.80 11.48
C TYR A 456 -4.45 -6.94 12.27
N PHE A 457 -3.43 -6.14 11.94
CA PHE A 457 -2.07 -6.41 12.41
C PHE A 457 -1.73 -5.64 13.69
N GLY A 458 -1.89 -4.32 13.67
CA GLY A 458 -1.38 -3.49 14.75
C GLY A 458 -1.71 -2.02 14.62
N LEU A 459 -1.11 -1.22 15.50
CA LEU A 459 -1.38 0.21 15.65
C LEU A 459 -0.09 1.02 15.77
N ASN A 460 -0.17 2.31 15.47
CA ASN A 460 0.91 3.25 15.70
C ASN A 460 0.86 3.77 17.16
N LEU A 461 1.89 3.46 17.95
CA LEU A 461 1.97 3.91 19.35
C LEU A 461 2.40 5.38 19.48
N LYS A 462 2.85 6.01 18.38
CA LYS A 462 3.21 7.43 18.28
C LYS A 462 2.42 8.09 17.13
N PRO A 463 1.09 8.24 17.26
CA PRO A 463 0.23 8.70 16.16
C PRO A 463 0.52 10.14 15.70
N MET A 464 1.20 10.96 16.51
CA MET A 464 1.56 12.35 16.18
C MET A 464 3.01 12.51 15.69
N CYS A 465 3.70 11.41 15.32
CA CYS A 465 5.01 11.51 14.66
C CYS A 465 4.88 12.01 13.22
N ASP A 466 6.01 12.42 12.64
CA ASP A 466 6.06 12.82 11.23
C ASP A 466 5.63 11.63 10.33
N PRO A 467 4.90 11.87 9.22
CA PRO A 467 4.48 10.81 8.29
C PRO A 467 5.63 9.92 7.81
N SER A 468 6.85 10.46 7.70
CA SER A 468 8.04 9.73 7.31
C SER A 468 8.65 8.89 8.44
N GLU A 469 8.20 9.01 9.69
CA GLU A 469 8.71 8.25 10.85
C GLU A 469 7.73 7.17 11.33
N VAL A 470 6.54 7.11 10.74
CA VAL A 470 5.47 6.18 11.13
C VAL A 470 5.98 4.74 11.20
N SER A 471 5.77 4.14 12.37
CA SER A 471 6.08 2.74 12.67
C SER A 471 4.90 2.09 13.38
N TYR A 472 4.48 0.93 12.91
CA TYR A 472 3.37 0.17 13.46
C TYR A 472 3.88 -0.93 14.39
N THR A 473 3.31 -1.01 15.59
CA THR A 473 3.56 -2.12 16.51
C THR A 473 2.54 -3.20 16.24
N ILE A 474 2.98 -4.35 15.76
CA ILE A 474 2.10 -5.51 15.54
C ILE A 474 1.63 -6.02 16.91
N MET A 475 0.32 -6.22 17.06
CA MET A 475 -0.28 -6.69 18.31
C MET A 475 -0.23 -8.23 18.37
N PRO A 476 0.54 -8.82 19.31
CA PRO A 476 0.82 -10.26 19.33
C PRO A 476 -0.42 -11.17 19.49
N ASN A 477 -1.55 -10.65 19.94
CA ASN A 477 -2.78 -11.40 20.16
C ASN A 477 -3.67 -11.55 18.91
N MET A 478 -3.32 -10.89 17.80
CA MET A 478 -4.20 -10.79 16.62
C MET A 478 -4.14 -12.04 15.72
N ALA A 479 -2.94 -12.58 15.52
CA ALA A 479 -2.64 -13.77 14.74
C ALA A 479 -1.24 -14.26 15.14
N TYR A 480 -0.83 -15.44 14.66
CA TYR A 480 0.57 -15.85 14.74
C TYR A 480 1.35 -15.28 13.53
N PHE A 481 2.46 -14.60 13.80
CA PHE A 481 3.22 -13.80 12.85
C PHE A 481 4.62 -14.37 12.66
N GLU A 482 4.95 -14.62 11.39
CA GLU A 482 6.27 -15.04 10.94
C GLU A 482 6.79 -14.05 9.88
N PHE A 483 8.11 -14.01 9.71
CA PHE A 483 8.78 -13.02 8.87
C PHE A 483 9.78 -13.69 7.94
N LEU A 484 9.57 -13.54 6.63
CA LEU A 484 10.46 -14.06 5.61
C LEU A 484 11.53 -13.00 5.29
N PRO A 485 12.81 -13.24 5.59
CA PRO A 485 13.86 -12.26 5.35
C PRO A 485 13.88 -11.78 3.88
N HIS A 486 13.93 -10.48 3.70
CA HIS A 486 14.14 -9.81 2.41
C HIS A 486 15.55 -9.23 2.44
N GLY A 487 16.51 -9.87 1.74
CA GLY A 487 17.92 -9.50 1.76
C GLY A 487 18.50 -9.35 0.35
N ASP A 488 19.46 -8.43 0.23
CA ASP A 488 20.23 -8.08 -0.96
C ASP A 488 20.76 -9.32 -1.71
N CYS A 489 20.18 -9.62 -2.87
CA CYS A 489 20.88 -10.38 -3.88
C CYS A 489 21.98 -9.49 -4.47
N GLY A 490 23.14 -9.46 -3.81
CA GLY A 490 24.39 -9.19 -4.52
C GLY A 490 24.50 -10.15 -5.70
N ASP A 491 24.94 -9.62 -6.84
CA ASP A 491 25.06 -10.28 -8.13
C ASP A 491 25.35 -11.79 -8.08
N GLY A 492 24.53 -12.56 -8.82
CA GLY A 492 25.05 -13.75 -9.50
C GLY A 492 24.80 -15.14 -8.90
N GLN A 493 23.80 -15.36 -8.04
CA GLN A 493 23.36 -16.74 -7.76
C GLN A 493 21.91 -16.98 -8.18
N SER A 494 21.81 -17.68 -9.30
CA SER A 494 20.61 -18.26 -9.90
C SER A 494 19.63 -18.81 -8.87
N HIS A 495 18.41 -18.26 -8.86
CA HIS A 495 17.25 -18.88 -8.23
C HIS A 495 17.04 -20.30 -8.81
N ARG A 496 17.43 -21.32 -8.03
CA ARG A 496 16.90 -22.67 -8.20
C ARG A 496 15.66 -22.78 -7.30
N PRO A 497 14.46 -23.02 -7.83
CA PRO A 497 13.30 -23.31 -7.00
C PRO A 497 13.48 -24.74 -6.46
N GLY A 498 13.80 -24.88 -5.17
CA GLY A 498 13.73 -26.20 -4.52
C GLY A 498 14.63 -26.50 -3.34
N ARG A 499 15.49 -25.59 -2.80
CA ARG A 499 16.38 -26.03 -1.70
C ARG A 499 16.82 -25.07 -0.60
N ASP A 500 16.36 -23.83 -0.56
CA ASP A 500 16.57 -22.99 0.62
C ASP A 500 15.25 -22.89 1.38
N LYS A 501 15.13 -23.66 2.48
CA LYS A 501 14.17 -23.34 3.54
C LYS A 501 14.58 -21.99 4.10
N ALA A 502 14.18 -20.90 3.45
CA ALA A 502 14.35 -19.56 3.99
C ALA A 502 13.71 -19.58 5.38
N GLN A 503 14.56 -19.55 6.40
CA GLN A 503 14.15 -19.80 7.77
C GLN A 503 13.31 -18.60 8.20
N LEU A 504 11.99 -18.82 8.30
CA LEU A 504 11.08 -17.82 8.81
C LEU A 504 11.47 -17.45 10.25
N VAL A 505 11.49 -16.16 10.51
CA VAL A 505 11.82 -15.57 11.80
C VAL A 505 10.52 -15.32 12.56
N ASP A 506 10.50 -15.61 13.87
CA ASP A 506 9.35 -15.30 14.73
C ASP A 506 9.24 -13.79 14.99
N LEU A 507 8.06 -13.32 15.41
CA LEU A 507 7.82 -11.91 15.74
C LEU A 507 8.86 -11.31 16.70
N ALA A 508 9.24 -12.03 17.76
CA ALA A 508 10.18 -11.52 18.75
C ALA A 508 11.65 -11.55 18.29
N ASP A 509 11.97 -12.29 17.22
CA ASP A 509 13.34 -12.59 16.78
C ASP A 509 13.79 -11.73 15.58
N VAL A 510 12.95 -10.82 15.10
CA VAL A 510 13.30 -9.94 13.97
C VAL A 510 14.43 -8.97 14.34
N GLU A 511 15.23 -8.56 13.36
CA GLU A 511 16.38 -7.69 13.61
C GLU A 511 16.14 -6.27 13.11
N VAL A 512 16.48 -5.27 13.94
CA VAL A 512 16.36 -3.85 13.61
C VAL A 512 17.13 -3.53 12.33
N GLY A 513 16.50 -2.78 11.43
CA GLY A 513 17.06 -2.37 10.14
C GLY A 513 16.86 -3.38 9.01
N LYS A 514 16.53 -4.65 9.30
CA LYS A 514 16.27 -5.66 8.25
C LYS A 514 14.85 -5.54 7.70
N GLU A 515 14.71 -5.94 6.43
CA GLU A 515 13.43 -6.02 5.74
C GLU A 515 12.91 -7.45 5.72
N TYR A 516 11.60 -7.61 5.85
CA TYR A 516 10.94 -8.89 5.89
C TYR A 516 9.62 -8.84 5.13
N GLU A 517 9.24 -9.94 4.50
CA GLU A 517 7.87 -10.17 4.04
C GLU A 517 7.03 -10.78 5.17
N LEU A 518 5.85 -10.22 5.39
CA LEU A 518 4.92 -10.67 6.43
C LEU A 518 4.24 -12.00 6.06
N VAL A 519 4.30 -12.96 6.98
CA VAL A 519 3.63 -14.27 6.91
C VAL A 519 2.72 -14.42 8.12
N ILE A 520 1.48 -14.85 7.91
CA ILE A 520 0.45 -14.91 8.97
C ILE A 520 -0.20 -16.29 9.09
N THR A 521 -0.58 -16.62 10.32
CA THR A 521 -1.46 -17.76 10.63
C THR A 521 -2.64 -17.26 11.47
N THR A 522 -3.87 -17.42 10.97
CA THR A 522 -5.09 -16.80 11.52
C THR A 522 -6.07 -17.83 12.08
N TYR A 523 -6.95 -17.41 12.99
CA TYR A 523 -7.99 -18.28 13.55
C TYR A 523 -8.99 -18.76 12.47
N ALA A 524 -9.18 -17.96 11.41
CA ALA A 524 -10.01 -18.31 10.25
C ALA A 524 -9.38 -19.37 9.32
N GLY A 525 -8.15 -19.83 9.59
CA GLY A 525 -7.57 -20.99 8.91
C GLY A 525 -6.60 -20.67 7.76
N LEU A 526 -6.16 -19.41 7.64
CA LEU A 526 -4.97 -19.13 6.83
C LEU A 526 -3.76 -19.61 7.63
N ASN A 527 -2.95 -20.52 7.09
CA ASN A 527 -1.79 -21.09 7.77
C ASN A 527 -0.53 -20.76 6.98
N ARG A 528 0.43 -20.06 7.61
CA ARG A 528 1.68 -19.54 7.02
C ARG A 528 1.46 -18.86 5.66
N TYR A 529 0.41 -18.04 5.60
CA TYR A 529 0.00 -17.31 4.40
C TYR A 529 0.86 -16.06 4.21
N ARG A 530 1.43 -15.89 3.01
CA ARG A 530 2.20 -14.72 2.62
C ARG A 530 1.28 -13.55 2.27
N VAL A 531 1.34 -12.48 3.06
CA VAL A 531 0.54 -11.25 2.82
C VAL A 531 1.06 -10.49 1.59
N GLY A 532 2.38 -10.56 1.36
CA GLY A 532 3.09 -9.84 0.32
C GLY A 532 3.53 -8.43 0.73
N ASP A 533 3.26 -8.01 1.96
CA ASP A 533 3.73 -6.72 2.48
C ASP A 533 5.19 -6.84 2.96
N ILE A 534 6.02 -5.86 2.60
CA ILE A 534 7.42 -5.73 2.99
C ILE A 534 7.53 -4.68 4.08
N LEU A 535 8.10 -5.10 5.20
CA LEU A 535 8.19 -4.36 6.43
C LEU A 535 9.65 -4.25 6.85
N ARG A 536 10.09 -3.05 7.24
CA ARG A 536 11.41 -2.83 7.82
C ARG A 536 11.30 -2.63 9.32
N VAL A 537 12.04 -3.39 10.10
CA VAL A 537 12.05 -3.24 11.56
C VAL A 537 12.70 -1.90 11.91
N SER A 538 11.96 -0.99 12.53
CA SER A 538 12.47 0.33 12.95
C SER A 538 12.93 0.36 14.41
N GLY A 539 12.44 -0.56 15.23
CA GLY A 539 12.78 -0.66 16.65
C GLY A 539 11.88 -1.65 17.37
N PHE A 540 11.87 -1.57 18.69
CA PHE A 540 11.04 -2.41 19.56
C PHE A 540 10.32 -1.53 20.59
N TYR A 541 9.08 -1.89 20.87
CA TYR A 541 8.33 -1.43 22.03
C TYR A 541 8.19 -2.60 23.00
N ASN A 542 8.87 -2.52 24.14
CA ASN A 542 9.12 -3.67 25.01
C ASN A 542 9.77 -4.83 24.20
N ALA A 543 9.12 -6.00 24.12
CA ALA A 543 9.57 -7.13 23.32
C ALA A 543 8.87 -7.22 21.95
N ALA A 544 7.89 -6.36 21.66
CA ALA A 544 7.19 -6.34 20.38
C ALA A 544 7.93 -5.45 19.36
N PRO A 545 8.25 -5.95 18.16
CA PRO A 545 8.88 -5.13 17.12
C PRO A 545 7.92 -4.07 16.57
N GLN A 546 8.52 -2.96 16.13
CA GLN A 546 7.88 -1.89 15.39
C GLN A 546 8.34 -1.91 13.95
N PHE A 547 7.40 -1.78 13.02
CA PHE A 547 7.64 -1.92 11.60
C PHE A 547 7.27 -0.66 10.83
N ARG A 548 8.19 -0.20 9.99
CA ARG A 548 7.88 0.74 8.93
C ARG A 548 7.39 -0.02 7.71
N PHE A 549 6.24 0.38 7.19
CA PHE A 549 5.73 -0.16 5.94
C PHE A 549 6.61 0.34 4.77
N VAL A 550 7.19 -0.60 4.01
CA VAL A 550 8.03 -0.27 2.86
C VAL A 550 7.17 -0.25 1.60
N ARG A 551 6.59 -1.40 1.24
CA ARG A 551 5.77 -1.59 0.04
C ARG A 551 5.01 -2.90 0.09
N ARG A 552 4.04 -3.07 -0.80
CA ARG A 552 3.49 -4.39 -1.13
C ARG A 552 4.22 -4.94 -2.36
N LYS A 553 4.66 -6.19 -2.31
CA LYS A 553 5.34 -6.85 -3.44
C LYS A 553 4.49 -6.79 -4.69
N ASN A 554 5.17 -6.61 -5.81
CA ASN A 554 4.63 -6.55 -7.17
C ASN A 554 3.67 -5.39 -7.46
N VAL A 555 3.43 -4.44 -6.56
CA VAL A 555 2.60 -3.26 -6.91
C VAL A 555 3.44 -2.23 -7.66
N LEU A 556 3.04 -1.89 -8.88
CA LEU A 556 3.61 -0.80 -9.68
C LEU A 556 2.84 0.52 -9.52
N LEU A 557 1.51 0.48 -9.67
CA LEU A 557 0.65 1.66 -9.65
C LEU A 557 -0.48 1.50 -8.62
N SER A 558 -0.84 2.61 -7.98
CA SER A 558 -1.92 2.69 -7.00
C SER A 558 -2.36 4.15 -6.78
N ILE A 559 -3.64 4.43 -6.96
CA ILE A 559 -4.27 5.74 -6.66
C ILE A 559 -5.05 5.69 -5.34
N GLU A 560 -5.83 4.64 -5.13
CA GLU A 560 -6.59 4.38 -3.90
C GLU A 560 -6.31 2.98 -3.37
N SER A 561 -7.28 2.07 -3.46
CA SER A 561 -7.13 0.66 -3.09
C SER A 561 -6.73 -0.21 -4.28
N ASP A 562 -6.74 0.31 -5.50
CA ASP A 562 -6.21 -0.36 -6.68
C ASP A 562 -4.71 -0.65 -6.53
N LYS A 563 -4.33 -1.84 -6.99
CA LYS A 563 -2.97 -2.34 -6.97
C LYS A 563 -2.73 -3.00 -8.32
N THR A 564 -2.09 -2.30 -9.23
CA THR A 564 -1.73 -2.85 -10.54
C THR A 564 -0.30 -3.32 -10.51
N ASP A 565 -0.07 -4.57 -10.92
CA ASP A 565 1.27 -5.14 -11.04
C ASP A 565 1.86 -5.02 -12.45
N GLU A 566 3.15 -5.36 -12.58
CA GLU A 566 3.87 -5.31 -13.86
C GLU A 566 3.26 -6.21 -14.94
N SER A 567 2.76 -7.40 -14.54
CA SER A 567 2.17 -8.34 -15.48
C SER A 567 0.80 -7.85 -15.99
N GLU A 568 -0.01 -7.26 -15.11
CA GLU A 568 -1.29 -6.65 -15.45
C GLU A 568 -1.09 -5.44 -16.37
N LEU A 569 -0.11 -4.57 -16.05
CA LEU A 569 0.20 -3.42 -16.88
C LEU A 569 0.74 -3.84 -18.27
N GLN A 570 1.65 -4.81 -18.31
CA GLN A 570 2.19 -5.37 -19.55
C GLN A 570 1.05 -5.94 -20.43
N LYS A 571 0.16 -6.75 -19.85
CA LYS A 571 -1.01 -7.30 -20.55
C LYS A 571 -1.94 -6.21 -21.06
N ALA A 572 -2.15 -5.14 -20.29
CA ALA A 572 -2.96 -4.00 -20.70
C ALA A 572 -2.33 -3.27 -21.90
N VAL A 573 -1.03 -3.01 -21.88
CA VAL A 573 -0.30 -2.41 -23.01
C VAL A 573 -0.35 -3.32 -24.24
N GLU A 574 -0.16 -4.63 -24.08
CA GLU A 574 -0.26 -5.58 -25.19
C GLU A 574 -1.66 -5.59 -25.83
N THR A 575 -2.71 -5.58 -25.01
CA THR A 575 -4.11 -5.55 -25.46
C THR A 575 -4.39 -4.27 -26.26
N ALA A 576 -3.95 -3.11 -25.75
CA ALA A 576 -4.13 -1.84 -26.44
C ALA A 576 -3.27 -1.73 -27.70
N SER A 577 -2.03 -2.23 -27.68
CA SER A 577 -1.14 -2.23 -28.85
C SER A 577 -1.70 -3.02 -30.04
N ALA A 578 -2.61 -3.99 -29.80
CA ALA A 578 -3.29 -4.71 -30.87
C ALA A 578 -4.15 -3.77 -31.75
N LEU A 579 -4.65 -2.67 -31.20
CA LEU A 579 -5.43 -1.65 -31.92
C LEU A 579 -4.56 -0.78 -32.84
N LEU A 580 -3.24 -0.72 -32.59
CA LEU A 580 -2.29 0.04 -33.42
C LEU A 580 -1.82 -0.73 -34.66
N ARG A 581 -1.96 -2.07 -34.68
CA ARG A 581 -1.50 -2.94 -35.78
C ARG A 581 -2.03 -2.54 -37.17
N PRO A 582 -3.33 -2.20 -37.36
CA PRO A 582 -3.85 -1.80 -38.67
C PRO A 582 -3.19 -0.54 -39.23
N TYR A 583 -2.59 0.27 -38.37
CA TYR A 583 -1.93 1.52 -38.72
C TYR A 583 -0.41 1.38 -38.86
N ALA A 584 0.12 0.15 -38.82
CA ALA A 584 1.55 -0.12 -38.89
C ALA A 584 2.39 0.62 -37.82
N ALA A 585 1.78 0.97 -36.69
CA ALA A 585 2.42 1.53 -35.52
C ALA A 585 2.62 0.45 -34.45
N ASN A 586 3.75 0.50 -33.74
CA ASN A 586 4.04 -0.36 -32.60
C ASN A 586 4.56 0.46 -31.43
N VAL A 587 4.24 0.03 -30.21
CA VAL A 587 4.85 0.56 -28.99
C VAL A 587 6.29 0.02 -28.93
N VAL A 588 7.27 0.92 -28.97
CA VAL A 588 8.70 0.59 -28.84
C VAL A 588 9.01 0.34 -27.38
N GLU A 589 8.68 1.32 -26.56
CA GLU A 589 8.86 1.28 -25.12
C GLU A 589 7.75 2.02 -24.40
N TYR A 590 7.59 1.67 -23.13
CA TYR A 590 6.63 2.34 -22.25
C TYR A 590 7.08 2.39 -20.80
N THR A 591 6.62 3.41 -20.08
CA THR A 591 6.67 3.48 -18.62
C THR A 591 5.37 4.07 -18.09
N SER A 592 5.21 4.12 -16.77
CA SER A 592 3.99 4.60 -16.13
C SER A 592 4.26 5.45 -14.90
N HIS A 593 3.26 6.23 -14.50
CA HIS A 593 3.25 7.02 -13.28
C HIS A 593 1.82 7.16 -12.74
N ALA A 594 1.68 7.30 -11.42
CA ALA A 594 0.41 7.62 -10.76
C ALA A 594 0.30 9.14 -10.58
N ASP A 595 -0.46 9.81 -11.46
CA ASP A 595 -0.61 11.27 -11.40
C ASP A 595 -1.67 11.64 -10.35
N THR A 596 -1.23 12.48 -9.40
CA THR A 596 -2.03 12.94 -8.26
C THR A 596 -2.21 14.46 -8.24
N LYS A 597 -1.83 15.14 -9.32
CA LYS A 597 -2.05 16.59 -9.50
C LYS A 597 -3.55 16.90 -9.63
N ALA A 598 -4.31 16.00 -10.25
CA ALA A 598 -5.77 16.05 -10.31
C ALA A 598 -6.42 15.19 -9.22
N ILE A 599 -7.65 15.54 -8.83
CA ILE A 599 -8.46 14.76 -7.89
C ILE A 599 -9.80 14.43 -8.58
N PRO A 600 -10.16 13.13 -8.75
CA PRO A 600 -9.34 11.95 -8.43
C PRO A 600 -8.08 11.86 -9.29
N GLY A 601 -7.01 11.27 -8.74
CA GLY A 601 -5.80 10.98 -9.52
C GLY A 601 -6.03 9.87 -10.54
N HIS A 602 -5.11 9.71 -11.50
CA HIS A 602 -5.23 8.76 -12.61
C HIS A 602 -3.89 8.16 -13.01
N TYR A 603 -3.94 7.09 -13.78
CA TYR A 603 -2.73 6.48 -14.34
C TYR A 603 -2.28 7.22 -15.60
N VAL A 604 -0.99 7.52 -15.68
CA VAL A 604 -0.34 8.09 -16.88
C VAL A 604 0.62 7.05 -17.44
N ILE A 605 0.42 6.69 -18.70
CA ILE A 605 1.28 5.74 -19.43
C ILE A 605 2.00 6.49 -20.54
N TYR A 606 3.33 6.47 -20.52
CA TYR A 606 4.14 7.08 -21.56
C TYR A 606 4.43 6.05 -22.64
N TRP A 607 4.11 6.36 -23.90
CA TRP A 607 4.36 5.50 -25.05
C TRP A 607 5.31 6.15 -26.04
N GLU A 608 6.40 5.46 -26.38
CA GLU A 608 7.18 5.77 -27.57
C GLU A 608 6.74 4.87 -28.72
N LEU A 609 6.32 5.47 -29.83
CA LEU A 609 5.75 4.76 -30.96
C LEU A 609 6.72 4.73 -32.16
N LEU A 610 6.75 3.60 -32.86
CA LEU A 610 7.44 3.46 -34.14
C LEU A 610 6.44 3.23 -35.27
N ALA A 611 6.43 4.15 -36.23
CA ALA A 611 5.68 4.05 -37.47
C ALA A 611 6.56 3.45 -38.58
N LYS A 612 6.05 2.50 -39.36
CA LYS A 612 6.80 1.86 -40.45
C LYS A 612 6.87 2.67 -41.75
N ASP A 613 6.09 3.74 -41.92
CA ASP A 613 6.04 4.47 -43.19
C ASP A 613 7.11 5.57 -43.28
N LYS A 614 8.02 5.43 -44.24
CA LYS A 614 9.17 6.35 -44.48
C LYS A 614 8.86 7.49 -45.46
N SER A 615 7.60 7.64 -45.90
CA SER A 615 7.19 8.59 -46.96
C SER A 615 6.67 9.93 -46.43
N ALA A 616 6.41 10.05 -45.13
CA ALA A 616 6.11 11.30 -44.44
C ALA A 616 7.24 11.61 -43.44
N SER A 617 7.51 12.88 -43.16
CA SER A 617 8.45 13.22 -42.08
C SER A 617 7.99 12.53 -40.78
N ALA A 618 8.91 12.08 -39.92
CA ALA A 618 8.55 11.35 -38.69
C ALA A 618 7.53 12.11 -37.80
N ALA A 619 7.47 13.44 -37.93
CA ALA A 619 6.49 14.30 -37.29
C ALA A 619 5.07 14.21 -37.92
N GLU A 620 4.96 14.09 -39.24
CA GLU A 620 3.69 13.97 -39.96
C GLU A 620 3.09 12.55 -39.87
N ALA A 621 3.94 11.51 -39.83
CA ALA A 621 3.47 10.14 -39.62
C ALA A 621 2.89 9.95 -38.21
N VAL A 622 3.54 10.46 -37.16
CA VAL A 622 3.02 10.43 -35.78
C VAL A 622 1.77 11.30 -35.62
N GLY A 623 1.73 12.47 -36.28
CA GLY A 623 0.55 13.33 -36.32
C GLY A 623 -0.65 12.74 -37.09
N ALA A 624 -0.42 11.88 -38.09
CA ALA A 624 -1.47 11.18 -38.83
C ALA A 624 -1.92 9.86 -38.16
N LEU A 625 -1.05 9.26 -37.34
CA LEU A 625 -1.29 8.02 -36.59
C LEU A 625 -2.03 8.24 -35.27
N ALA A 626 -1.86 9.40 -34.65
CA ALA A 626 -2.66 9.89 -33.54
C ALA A 626 -3.97 10.51 -34.07
N ARG A 627 -4.84 9.72 -34.72
CA ARG A 627 -6.26 10.09 -34.63
C ARG A 627 -6.61 9.92 -33.16
N ASP A 628 -6.94 11.02 -32.49
CA ASP A 628 -7.30 11.05 -31.06
C ASP A 628 -8.20 9.86 -30.70
N GLU A 629 -9.19 9.56 -31.56
CA GLU A 629 -10.11 8.42 -31.41
C GLU A 629 -9.43 7.04 -31.25
N VAL A 630 -8.34 6.75 -31.97
CA VAL A 630 -7.63 5.45 -31.84
C VAL A 630 -6.87 5.38 -30.53
N MET A 631 -6.23 6.48 -30.12
CA MET A 631 -5.48 6.56 -28.87
C MET A 631 -6.40 6.55 -27.65
N GLU A 632 -7.53 7.25 -27.72
CA GLU A 632 -8.62 7.19 -26.76
C GLU A 632 -9.16 5.75 -26.61
N ARG A 633 -9.36 5.03 -27.73
CA ARG A 633 -9.72 3.60 -27.70
C ARG A 633 -8.63 2.72 -27.12
N CYS A 634 -7.35 3.06 -27.32
CA CYS A 634 -6.23 2.37 -26.66
C CYS A 634 -6.30 2.59 -25.14
N CYS A 635 -6.57 3.81 -24.68
CA CYS A 635 -6.76 4.11 -23.25
C CYS A 635 -7.87 3.23 -22.65
N LEU A 636 -9.04 3.19 -23.30
CA LEU A 636 -10.16 2.35 -22.85
C LEU A 636 -9.81 0.85 -22.85
N ALA A 637 -9.14 0.36 -23.90
CA ALA A 637 -8.71 -1.04 -23.98
C ALA A 637 -7.72 -1.41 -22.86
N MET A 638 -6.85 -0.49 -22.45
CA MET A 638 -6.01 -0.68 -21.26
C MET A 638 -6.87 -0.76 -20.00
N GLU A 639 -7.79 0.18 -19.79
CA GLU A 639 -8.68 0.17 -18.62
C GLU A 639 -9.51 -1.11 -18.50
N GLU A 640 -10.00 -1.65 -19.61
CA GLU A 640 -10.74 -2.91 -19.67
C GLU A 640 -9.90 -4.15 -19.32
N ALA A 641 -8.60 -4.10 -19.62
CA ALA A 641 -7.66 -5.17 -19.31
C ALA A 641 -7.15 -5.13 -17.86
N LEU A 642 -7.32 -4.01 -17.15
CA LEU A 642 -6.95 -3.87 -15.76
C LEU A 642 -7.91 -4.61 -14.82
N ASN A 643 -7.42 -4.84 -13.60
CA ASN A 643 -8.11 -5.69 -12.63
C ASN A 643 -9.44 -5.08 -12.13
N SER A 644 -10.27 -5.94 -11.50
CA SER A 644 -11.60 -5.57 -11.03
C SER A 644 -11.60 -4.41 -10.03
N VAL A 645 -10.52 -4.21 -9.25
CA VAL A 645 -10.42 -3.09 -8.30
C VAL A 645 -10.26 -1.77 -9.03
N TYR A 646 -9.38 -1.70 -10.04
CA TYR A 646 -9.22 -0.50 -10.88
C TYR A 646 -10.55 -0.13 -11.55
N ARG A 647 -11.21 -1.11 -12.20
CA ARG A 647 -12.47 -0.89 -12.91
C ARG A 647 -13.62 -0.50 -11.96
N GLN A 648 -13.69 -1.10 -10.78
CA GLN A 648 -14.63 -0.69 -9.72
C GLN A 648 -14.41 0.77 -9.31
N SER A 649 -13.15 1.13 -9.09
CA SER A 649 -12.78 2.46 -8.64
C SER A 649 -13.09 3.54 -9.68
N ARG A 650 -13.02 3.21 -10.98
CA ARG A 650 -13.46 4.07 -12.10
C ARG A 650 -14.99 4.20 -12.17
N VAL A 651 -15.71 3.08 -12.10
CA VAL A 651 -17.16 3.01 -12.42
C VAL A 651 -18.05 3.32 -11.23
N ALA A 652 -17.81 2.67 -10.09
CA ALA A 652 -18.72 2.71 -8.95
C ALA A 652 -18.27 3.75 -7.93
N ASP A 653 -16.97 3.77 -7.61
CA ASP A 653 -16.50 4.63 -6.53
C ASP A 653 -16.20 6.05 -7.02
N GLY A 654 -15.83 6.26 -8.30
CA GLY A 654 -15.34 7.55 -8.80
C GLY A 654 -14.05 8.01 -8.10
N SER A 655 -13.19 7.06 -7.75
CA SER A 655 -11.95 7.30 -7.00
C SER A 655 -10.69 7.32 -7.85
N ILE A 656 -10.78 6.91 -9.12
CA ILE A 656 -9.71 7.01 -10.12
C ILE A 656 -10.24 7.80 -11.32
N GLY A 657 -9.46 8.74 -11.83
CA GLY A 657 -9.73 9.49 -13.06
C GLY A 657 -9.50 8.66 -14.33
N PRO A 658 -9.86 9.16 -15.51
CA PRO A 658 -9.60 8.45 -16.78
C PRO A 658 -8.12 8.22 -17.01
N LEU A 659 -7.74 7.00 -17.39
CA LEU A 659 -6.36 6.67 -17.78
C LEU A 659 -5.91 7.58 -18.93
N GLU A 660 -4.67 8.05 -18.83
CA GLU A 660 -4.03 8.92 -19.81
C GLU A 660 -2.87 8.19 -20.51
N ILE A 661 -2.83 8.25 -21.84
CA ILE A 661 -1.65 7.87 -22.63
C ILE A 661 -0.97 9.15 -23.13
N ARG A 662 0.29 9.34 -22.75
CA ARG A 662 1.16 10.41 -23.26
C ARG A 662 2.12 9.83 -24.29
N VAL A 663 1.98 10.23 -25.55
CA VAL A 663 2.90 9.83 -26.63
C VAL A 663 4.14 10.71 -26.56
N VAL A 664 5.32 10.11 -26.50
CA VAL A 664 6.61 10.83 -26.48
C VAL A 664 7.33 10.73 -27.82
N ARG A 665 8.26 11.65 -28.07
CA ARG A 665 9.08 11.67 -29.31
C ARG A 665 9.95 10.42 -29.40
N GLY A 666 10.26 9.98 -30.63
CA GLY A 666 11.24 8.91 -30.84
C GLY A 666 12.62 9.28 -30.27
N GLY A 667 13.27 8.34 -29.58
CA GLY A 667 14.53 8.54 -28.86
C GLY A 667 14.36 9.02 -27.40
N THR A 668 13.13 9.22 -26.91
CA THR A 668 12.91 9.69 -25.53
C THR A 668 13.38 8.66 -24.49
N PHE A 669 13.13 7.37 -24.72
CA PHE A 669 13.61 6.33 -23.80
C PHE A 669 15.12 6.11 -23.89
N GLU A 670 15.77 6.48 -24.98
CA GLU A 670 17.24 6.53 -25.09
C GLU A 670 17.80 7.67 -24.21
N GLU A 671 17.22 8.88 -24.28
CA GLU A 671 17.58 9.99 -23.38
C GLU A 671 17.36 9.63 -21.90
N LEU A 672 16.27 8.91 -21.59
CA LEU A 672 15.99 8.42 -20.23
C LEU A 672 17.06 7.43 -19.75
N MET A 673 17.49 6.52 -20.63
CA MET A 673 18.57 5.59 -20.36
C MET A 673 19.88 6.33 -20.09
N ASP A 674 20.25 7.29 -20.92
CA ASP A 674 21.46 8.11 -20.74
C ASP A 674 21.43 8.87 -19.40
N TYR A 675 20.26 9.42 -19.04
CA TYR A 675 20.06 10.07 -17.74
C TYR A 675 20.27 9.08 -16.58
N ALA A 676 19.70 7.88 -16.65
CA ALA A 676 19.91 6.85 -15.63
C ALA A 676 21.38 6.40 -15.52
N ILE A 677 22.07 6.24 -16.65
CA ILE A 677 23.50 5.89 -16.70
C ILE A 677 24.35 7.01 -16.08
N SER A 678 24.03 8.28 -16.35
CA SER A 678 24.74 9.43 -15.75
C SER A 678 24.66 9.45 -14.22
N ARG A 679 23.64 8.79 -13.64
CA ARG A 679 23.44 8.64 -12.20
C ARG A 679 23.94 7.31 -11.63
N GLY A 680 24.68 6.54 -12.42
CA GLY A 680 25.37 5.32 -11.97
C GLY A 680 24.68 4.02 -12.34
N ALA A 681 23.63 4.02 -13.18
CA ALA A 681 23.09 2.77 -13.71
C ALA A 681 24.08 2.10 -14.68
N SER A 682 24.25 0.78 -14.58
CA SER A 682 25.10 0.01 -15.49
C SER A 682 24.46 -0.12 -16.87
N ILE A 683 25.17 0.30 -17.91
CA ILE A 683 24.70 0.26 -19.30
C ILE A 683 24.29 -1.15 -19.76
N ASN A 684 24.99 -2.20 -19.29
CA ASN A 684 24.73 -3.58 -19.69
C ASN A 684 23.57 -4.25 -18.93
N GLN A 685 23.02 -3.59 -17.91
CA GLN A 685 21.94 -4.12 -17.06
C GLN A 685 20.70 -3.22 -17.06
N TYR A 686 20.75 -2.09 -17.77
CA TYR A 686 19.64 -1.15 -17.80
C TYR A 686 18.43 -1.76 -18.52
N LYS A 687 17.27 -1.69 -17.85
CA LYS A 687 15.95 -1.92 -18.41
C LYS A 687 15.09 -0.72 -18.08
N VAL A 688 14.26 -0.28 -19.01
CA VAL A 688 13.32 0.83 -18.75
C VAL A 688 12.45 0.46 -17.54
N PRO A 689 12.42 1.29 -16.49
CA PRO A 689 11.57 1.03 -15.34
C PRO A 689 10.10 1.12 -15.78
N ARG A 690 9.28 0.14 -15.42
CA ARG A 690 7.85 0.12 -15.81
C ARG A 690 6.99 1.11 -15.04
N CYS A 691 7.50 1.66 -13.94
CA CYS A 691 6.89 2.75 -13.19
C CYS A 691 7.99 3.72 -12.73
N VAL A 692 7.72 5.02 -12.81
CA VAL A 692 8.62 6.10 -12.43
C VAL A 692 7.91 7.06 -11.46
N SER A 693 8.64 7.49 -10.43
CA SER A 693 8.14 8.44 -9.42
C SER A 693 9.13 9.57 -9.13
N PHE A 694 10.31 9.54 -9.74
CA PHE A 694 11.37 10.53 -9.48
C PHE A 694 11.11 11.82 -10.29
N PRO A 695 10.95 13.00 -9.65
CA PRO A 695 10.46 14.20 -10.35
C PRO A 695 11.29 14.63 -11.56
N PRO A 696 12.65 14.65 -11.53
CA PRO A 696 13.43 14.98 -12.72
C PRO A 696 13.24 14.03 -13.91
N ILE A 697 12.93 12.75 -13.66
CA ILE A 697 12.62 11.79 -14.75
C ILE A 697 11.24 12.09 -15.33
N LEU A 698 10.26 12.43 -14.48
CA LEU A 698 8.92 12.82 -14.93
C LEU A 698 8.97 14.12 -15.75
N GLU A 699 9.74 15.12 -15.31
CA GLU A 699 9.96 16.36 -16.05
C GLU A 699 10.62 16.11 -17.42
N LEU A 700 11.60 15.20 -17.49
CA LEU A 700 12.21 14.79 -18.74
C LEU A 700 11.16 14.17 -19.70
N LEU A 701 10.38 13.20 -19.22
CA LEU A 701 9.33 12.55 -20.00
C LEU A 701 8.26 13.56 -20.46
N ASP A 702 7.76 14.40 -19.55
CA ASP A 702 6.76 15.44 -19.81
C ASP A 702 7.26 16.45 -20.86
N SER A 703 8.53 16.84 -20.81
CA SER A 703 9.13 17.75 -21.79
C SER A 703 9.24 17.18 -23.22
N ARG A 704 9.06 15.86 -23.37
CA ARG A 704 9.13 15.15 -24.66
C ARG A 704 7.76 14.67 -25.15
N VAL A 705 6.68 14.99 -24.44
CA VAL A 705 5.31 14.65 -24.85
C VAL A 705 4.95 15.38 -26.14
N VAL A 706 4.40 14.62 -27.08
CA VAL A 706 3.88 15.08 -28.38
C VAL A 706 2.37 15.28 -28.32
N SER A 707 1.67 14.35 -27.66
CA SER A 707 0.21 14.37 -27.50
C SER A 707 -0.21 13.59 -26.26
N ALA A 708 -1.32 14.00 -25.64
CA ALA A 708 -1.91 13.34 -24.48
C ALA A 708 -3.37 12.99 -24.76
N HIS A 709 -3.77 11.77 -24.42
CA HIS A 709 -5.08 11.20 -24.73
C HIS A 709 -5.68 10.58 -23.48
N PHE A 710 -6.98 10.75 -23.26
CA PHE A 710 -7.68 10.19 -22.10
C PHE A 710 -8.67 9.11 -22.53
N SER A 711 -8.98 8.17 -21.64
CA SER A 711 -10.06 7.22 -21.88
C SER A 711 -11.41 7.94 -22.07
N PRO A 712 -12.12 7.73 -23.20
CA PRO A 712 -13.34 8.48 -23.54
C PRO A 712 -14.58 7.97 -22.81
N ALA A 713 -14.49 6.78 -22.20
CA ALA A 713 -15.60 6.12 -21.53
C ALA A 713 -15.12 5.38 -20.27
N LEU A 714 -16.06 4.95 -19.44
CA LEU A 714 -15.76 4.10 -18.29
C LEU A 714 -15.55 2.64 -18.75
N PRO A 715 -14.63 1.89 -18.13
CA PRO A 715 -14.47 0.46 -18.42
C PRO A 715 -15.67 -0.33 -17.90
N ARG A 716 -15.87 -1.55 -18.42
CA ARG A 716 -16.94 -2.43 -17.95
C ARG A 716 -16.62 -2.93 -16.54
N TRP A 717 -17.58 -2.76 -15.64
CA TRP A 717 -17.51 -3.36 -14.31
C TRP A 717 -18.89 -3.79 -13.85
N SER A 718 -18.95 -4.93 -13.18
CA SER A 718 -20.13 -5.37 -12.45
C SER A 718 -19.68 -5.94 -11.10
N PRO A 719 -20.53 -5.90 -10.06
CA PRO A 719 -20.19 -6.53 -8.79
C PRO A 719 -19.95 -8.03 -8.92
N HIS A 720 -20.60 -8.68 -9.90
CA HIS A 720 -20.57 -10.13 -10.08
C HIS A 720 -19.22 -10.56 -10.63
N ARG A 721 -18.60 -11.56 -10.01
CA ARG A 721 -17.38 -12.18 -10.55
C ARG A 721 -17.76 -12.91 -11.83
N SER A 722 -17.07 -12.61 -12.92
CA SER A 722 -17.16 -13.37 -14.16
C SER A 722 -16.75 -14.81 -13.84
N GLY A 723 -17.69 -15.75 -13.87
CA GLY A 723 -17.35 -17.16 -13.79
C GLY A 723 -16.53 -17.53 -15.04
N ASN A 724 -15.37 -18.12 -14.85
CA ASN A 724 -14.73 -18.90 -15.90
C ASN A 724 -15.54 -20.18 -16.15
#